data_AF-A0A951AUV8-F1
#
_entry.id   AF-A0A951AUV8-F1
#
_cell.length_a   1.000
_cell.length_b   1.000
_cell.length_c   1.000
_cell.angle_alpha   90.00
_cell.angle_beta   90.00
_cell.angle_gamma   90.00
#
_symmetry.space_group_name_H-M   'P 1'
#
loop_
_entity.id
_entity.type
_entity.pdbx_description
1 polymer ?
#
loop_
_entity_poly.entity_id
_entity_poly.type
_entity_poly.pdbx_seq_one_letter_code
_entity_poly.pdbx_strand_id
1 'polypeptide(L)'
;MASTGDTTYLSQAIRAMNYSVADYASSTTDSQNGPEFELPALIKAYMIFRNSGLVSQSQLTQWAGNLTGFHYTSSEAYDNWSTYAMDGAWLQYQAGLVSHGTAVSEIEQLWNTYQQYNINAGTEGLYEDPSTDAPGSLSVEAVGRGNLADLIANGYDGASAGTMAALVTQGSQNSLLMLDPSGQVPAGGRTDDHVWVDAGYQAIDQTLAKLDAGSNPDLAARYQRAADLTFQQMSRWQLSDGSFSVTKNQYPASERVGYQTASHVAGYNANVMASTADSYEALQASNVAEAPTTTEIGGYVYTTPGFFDATFANAGGTALEIETTGRAYATYGQTWNALGIDRIGRTGWDTRLGPSDGIYDDSTGQGVSFAPTWLVNGNWTRLSEQPGNYTGTVTTQLATPVLTKLTVVWSPTSGSGPVFTEKLTVTPDGVLSQTTESNSSDAFGMTLPLLRYDGATTLTQAIGNRIASTSYPGATDAENFLALNAGSTLTAETPVQSTYGDLTPVRATSSGSENDTFVYPSASGDPQASSVLSGFQLTSNGFSSALGWVNGTLYAGRTSAGGYGSSIALSGSGTPDVTFSSPVNFVLQISGGVITSVEADGNVTAIIEGNSYNLAANVPQTVSGGSSQPQPVTIGSGPDTLALQVSEDAWQGDAQFTVAVDGTQIGGVQTATASHAAGQSQTFNVLGNFAAGTHTVTVDFVNNAYGGTPQTDRNLYVTGATIDGTTVPGATLTEYSGGPQSFTFTASGGSAPVTIGSGPDTLALQVSEDAWQGDAQFTVAVDGTQIGGVQTATASHAAGQSQTFNVLGSFAAGTHTVTVDFVNNAYGGTPQTDRNLYVTGAAIDGTTIPGANLTEYSGGPQSFSFTASGGSAPVTIGSGPDTLALQVSEDAWQGDAQFTVSVDGTQIGGVQTATASHAAGQSQTFDVLGTFGSGSHTVSVNFLNDAYGGTPQTDRNLYVTGATIDGTAVPGANLNEYSGGPQSFSFVGSGGPAPVTIGSGPDTLGLQVSEDGWQGDAQFTVAVDGTQIGGVQTATASHAGGQSQLFNVRGSFAAGSHTVTVNFLNDAYGGTAQTDRNLYVTGATIDGTAVGGATLNEYSGGPQSFTFVAPGPS
;
A
#
# COMPACT_ATOMS: atom_id res chain seq x y z
N MET A 1 32.61 -37.14 -9.92
CA MET A 1 33.76 -37.56 -10.76
C MET A 1 34.31 -36.41 -11.59
N ALA A 2 33.58 -35.88 -12.58
CA ALA A 2 34.09 -34.84 -13.49
C ALA A 2 34.48 -33.53 -12.78
N SER A 3 33.66 -33.10 -11.81
CA SER A 3 33.85 -31.85 -11.06
C SER A 3 34.75 -32.00 -9.82
N THR A 4 34.58 -33.08 -9.07
CA THR A 4 35.22 -33.26 -7.75
C THR A 4 36.44 -34.17 -7.75
N GLY A 5 36.65 -34.95 -8.81
CA GLY A 5 37.62 -36.05 -8.82
C GLY A 5 37.26 -37.21 -7.88
N ASP A 6 36.10 -37.17 -7.21
CA ASP A 6 35.69 -38.23 -6.28
C ASP A 6 35.36 -39.53 -7.02
N THR A 7 36.11 -40.58 -6.70
CA THR A 7 35.99 -41.93 -7.27
C THR A 7 35.31 -42.93 -6.33
N THR A 8 34.68 -42.47 -5.24
CA THR A 8 34.02 -43.34 -4.24
C THR A 8 33.05 -44.34 -4.88
N TYR A 9 32.32 -43.90 -5.91
CA TYR A 9 31.34 -44.72 -6.63
C TYR A 9 31.82 -45.23 -8.00
N LEU A 10 33.13 -45.17 -8.29
CA LEU A 10 33.68 -45.49 -9.61
C LEU A 10 33.33 -46.93 -10.06
N SER A 11 33.45 -47.91 -9.16
CA SER A 11 33.17 -49.32 -9.50
C SER A 11 31.69 -49.55 -9.84
N GLN A 12 30.80 -48.85 -9.15
CA GLN A 12 29.35 -48.88 -9.36
C GLN A 12 28.99 -48.18 -10.66
N ALA A 13 29.58 -47.02 -10.94
CA ALA A 13 29.38 -46.28 -12.18
C ALA A 13 29.85 -47.07 -13.41
N ILE A 14 31.02 -47.73 -13.34
CA ILE A 14 31.49 -48.62 -14.42
C ILE A 14 30.53 -49.81 -14.62
N ARG A 15 30.02 -50.39 -13.54
CA ARG A 15 29.08 -51.52 -13.62
C ARG A 15 27.74 -51.11 -14.23
N ALA A 16 27.22 -49.94 -13.84
CA ALA A 16 26.01 -49.36 -14.41
C ALA A 16 26.22 -49.10 -15.91
N MET A 17 27.32 -48.43 -16.28
CA MET A 17 27.66 -48.16 -17.68
C MET A 17 27.79 -49.44 -18.52
N ASN A 18 28.44 -50.48 -18.00
CA ASN A 18 28.54 -51.78 -18.69
C ASN A 18 27.18 -52.43 -18.94
N TYR A 19 26.25 -52.31 -17.98
CA TYR A 19 24.91 -52.87 -18.11
C TYR A 19 24.08 -52.05 -19.10
N SER A 20 23.94 -50.75 -18.86
CA SER A 20 23.03 -49.89 -19.65
C SER A 20 23.46 -49.77 -21.11
N VAL A 21 24.77 -49.68 -21.40
CA VAL A 21 25.24 -49.66 -22.79
C VAL A 21 25.06 -51.01 -23.50
N ALA A 22 25.08 -52.13 -22.76
CA ALA A 22 24.75 -53.44 -23.33
C ALA A 22 23.25 -53.58 -23.56
N ASP A 23 22.43 -53.10 -22.63
CA ASP A 23 20.97 -53.10 -22.72
C ASP A 23 20.50 -52.25 -23.91
N TYR A 24 20.98 -51.01 -24.02
CA TYR A 24 20.76 -50.09 -25.13
C TYR A 24 21.11 -50.69 -26.51
N ALA A 25 22.21 -51.43 -26.61
CA ALA A 25 22.59 -52.09 -27.87
C ALA A 25 21.69 -53.30 -28.21
N SER A 26 20.96 -53.83 -27.23
CA SER A 26 20.10 -55.01 -27.38
C SER A 26 18.61 -54.68 -27.45
N SER A 27 18.21 -53.46 -27.05
CA SER A 27 16.82 -52.99 -27.11
C SER A 27 16.36 -52.83 -28.55
N THR A 28 15.23 -53.45 -28.87
CA THR A 28 14.47 -53.17 -30.10
C THR A 28 13.52 -52.01 -29.85
N THR A 29 13.04 -51.33 -30.90
CA THR A 29 12.02 -50.26 -30.84
C THR A 29 10.63 -50.73 -30.33
N ASP A 30 10.54 -51.85 -29.62
CA ASP A 30 9.31 -52.54 -29.18
C ASP A 30 9.36 -52.88 -27.67
N SER A 31 10.37 -52.40 -26.94
CA SER A 31 10.40 -52.48 -25.48
C SER A 31 9.62 -51.32 -24.88
N GLN A 32 8.78 -51.60 -23.88
CA GLN A 32 8.04 -50.60 -23.07
C GLN A 32 8.94 -49.56 -22.37
N ASN A 33 10.27 -49.72 -22.48
CA ASN A 33 11.29 -48.74 -22.11
C ASN A 33 12.04 -48.39 -23.40
N GLY A 34 11.76 -47.21 -23.97
CA GLY A 34 12.40 -46.77 -25.21
C GLY A 34 13.89 -46.43 -24.99
N PRO A 35 14.82 -46.94 -25.81
CA PRO A 35 16.26 -46.65 -25.69
C PRO A 35 16.62 -45.17 -25.80
N GLU A 36 15.77 -44.35 -26.41
CA GLU A 36 15.97 -42.90 -26.58
C GLU A 36 16.14 -42.14 -25.26
N PHE A 37 15.41 -42.52 -24.20
CA PHE A 37 15.47 -41.85 -22.90
C PHE A 37 16.85 -41.94 -22.25
N GLU A 38 17.55 -43.04 -22.46
CA GLU A 38 18.84 -43.28 -21.82
C GLU A 38 20.00 -42.67 -22.62
N LEU A 39 19.80 -42.41 -23.91
CA LEU A 39 20.90 -42.07 -24.82
C LEU A 39 21.68 -40.83 -24.38
N PRO A 40 21.08 -39.65 -24.11
CA PRO A 40 21.83 -38.49 -23.66
C PRO A 40 22.70 -38.75 -22.43
N ALA A 41 22.11 -39.35 -21.39
CA ALA A 41 22.81 -39.68 -20.15
C ALA A 41 23.97 -40.67 -20.38
N LEU A 42 23.77 -41.69 -21.24
CA LEU A 42 24.81 -42.66 -21.59
C LEU A 42 25.96 -42.01 -22.35
N ILE A 43 25.69 -41.09 -23.29
CA ILE A 43 26.76 -40.40 -24.02
C ILE A 43 27.51 -39.43 -23.11
N LYS A 44 26.82 -38.65 -22.27
CA LYS A 44 27.47 -37.77 -21.27
C LYS A 44 28.38 -38.57 -20.35
N ALA A 45 27.90 -39.70 -19.82
CA ALA A 45 28.70 -40.61 -19.00
C ALA A 45 29.92 -41.18 -19.76
N TYR A 46 29.73 -41.59 -21.03
CA TYR A 46 30.82 -42.05 -21.90
C TYR A 46 31.89 -40.97 -22.08
N MET A 47 31.49 -39.72 -22.34
CA MET A 47 32.41 -38.60 -22.52
C MET A 47 33.21 -38.32 -21.25
N ILE A 48 32.56 -38.34 -20.08
CA ILE A 48 33.24 -38.22 -18.77
C ILE A 48 34.28 -39.33 -18.60
N PHE A 49 33.91 -40.59 -18.81
CA PHE A 49 34.83 -41.72 -18.66
C PHE A 49 36.00 -41.64 -19.65
N ARG A 50 35.72 -41.32 -20.92
CA ARG A 50 36.73 -41.14 -21.96
C ARG A 50 37.74 -40.05 -21.59
N ASN A 51 37.28 -38.93 -21.06
CA ASN A 51 38.13 -37.79 -20.73
C ASN A 51 38.89 -37.98 -19.41
N SER A 52 38.37 -38.81 -18.50
CA SER A 52 38.95 -39.03 -17.16
C SER A 52 40.16 -39.98 -17.12
N GLY A 53 40.30 -40.88 -18.11
CA GLY A 53 41.31 -41.95 -18.09
C GLY A 53 41.07 -43.04 -17.03
N LEU A 54 39.88 -43.08 -16.39
CA LEU A 54 39.55 -44.03 -15.31
C LEU A 54 39.15 -45.43 -15.80
N VAL A 55 39.05 -45.64 -17.12
CA VAL A 55 38.65 -46.91 -17.74
C VAL A 55 39.61 -47.29 -18.87
N SER A 56 39.72 -48.59 -19.17
CA SER A 56 40.63 -49.06 -20.21
C SER A 56 40.15 -48.70 -21.62
N GLN A 57 41.09 -48.54 -22.54
CA GLN A 57 40.76 -48.28 -23.95
C GLN A 57 39.87 -49.38 -24.56
N SER A 58 40.06 -50.64 -24.17
CA SER A 58 39.22 -51.74 -24.65
C SER A 58 37.78 -51.61 -24.17
N GLN A 59 37.57 -51.15 -22.94
CA GLN A 59 36.25 -50.93 -22.38
C GLN A 59 35.55 -49.73 -23.05
N LEU A 60 36.29 -48.64 -23.31
CA LEU A 60 35.79 -47.51 -24.09
C LEU A 60 35.40 -47.91 -25.52
N THR A 61 36.22 -48.72 -26.19
CA THR A 61 35.91 -49.21 -27.54
C THR A 61 34.67 -50.11 -27.55
N GLN A 62 34.49 -50.94 -26.52
CA GLN A 62 33.28 -51.76 -26.37
C GLN A 62 32.04 -50.87 -26.20
N TRP A 63 32.09 -49.88 -25.31
CA TRP A 63 30.98 -48.95 -25.11
C TRP A 63 30.65 -48.15 -26.37
N ALA A 64 31.68 -47.61 -27.04
CA ALA A 64 31.51 -46.86 -28.29
C ALA A 64 30.80 -47.70 -29.36
N GLY A 65 31.20 -48.97 -29.55
CA GLY A 65 30.58 -49.85 -30.53
C GLY A 65 29.08 -50.10 -30.28
N ASN A 66 28.68 -50.15 -29.02
CA ASN A 66 27.28 -50.31 -28.62
C ASN A 66 26.48 -49.00 -28.76
N LEU A 67 27.10 -47.86 -28.46
CA LEU A 67 26.46 -46.54 -28.51
C LEU A 67 26.30 -45.98 -29.93
N THR A 68 27.09 -46.44 -30.91
CA THR A 68 26.99 -45.99 -32.31
C THR A 68 25.80 -46.59 -33.07
N GLY A 69 25.25 -47.73 -32.64
CA GLY A 69 24.40 -48.58 -33.50
C GLY A 69 22.93 -48.19 -33.62
N PHE A 70 22.38 -47.47 -32.66
CA PHE A 70 20.95 -47.14 -32.62
C PHE A 70 20.69 -45.73 -33.16
N HIS A 71 19.74 -45.65 -34.10
CA HIS A 71 19.28 -44.45 -34.79
C HIS A 71 17.75 -44.41 -34.73
N TYR A 72 17.18 -43.32 -34.23
CA TYR A 72 15.74 -43.22 -33.99
C TYR A 72 15.02 -42.76 -35.25
N THR A 73 14.20 -43.62 -35.88
CA THR A 73 13.44 -43.25 -37.10
C THR A 73 11.94 -43.54 -37.00
N SER A 74 11.17 -42.46 -36.79
CA SER A 74 9.84 -42.11 -37.32
C SER A 74 8.63 -43.07 -37.32
N SER A 75 8.57 -44.18 -36.58
CA SER A 75 7.28 -44.88 -36.39
C SER A 75 6.49 -44.44 -35.14
N GLU A 76 7.14 -43.86 -34.13
CA GLU A 76 6.54 -43.54 -32.81
C GLU A 76 7.00 -42.18 -32.24
N ALA A 77 7.64 -41.35 -33.07
CA ALA A 77 8.44 -40.19 -32.65
C ALA A 77 7.70 -38.84 -32.54
N TYR A 78 6.39 -38.85 -32.28
CA TYR A 78 5.57 -37.62 -32.34
C TYR A 78 5.46 -36.87 -31.02
N ASP A 79 5.72 -37.52 -29.89
CA ASP A 79 5.67 -36.95 -28.55
C ASP A 79 7.05 -36.43 -28.08
N ASN A 80 7.16 -36.08 -26.79
CA ASN A 80 8.41 -35.57 -26.22
C ASN A 80 9.56 -36.59 -26.19
N TRP A 81 9.33 -37.90 -26.39
CA TRP A 81 10.40 -38.90 -26.34
C TRP A 81 11.43 -38.65 -27.44
N SER A 82 10.97 -38.18 -28.59
CA SER A 82 11.84 -37.86 -29.72
C SER A 82 12.80 -36.68 -29.46
N THR A 83 12.51 -35.82 -28.47
CA THR A 83 13.44 -34.74 -28.09
C THR A 83 14.69 -35.29 -27.39
N TYR A 84 14.59 -36.36 -26.60
CA TYR A 84 15.75 -37.09 -26.08
C TYR A 84 16.60 -37.69 -27.21
N ALA A 85 15.95 -38.24 -28.24
CA ALA A 85 16.65 -38.78 -29.40
C ALA A 85 17.42 -37.69 -30.17
N MET A 86 16.85 -36.49 -30.30
CA MET A 86 17.50 -35.35 -30.94
C MET A 86 18.77 -34.91 -30.19
N ASP A 87 18.66 -34.72 -28.88
CA ASP A 87 19.81 -34.38 -28.03
C ASP A 87 20.88 -35.49 -28.06
N GLY A 88 20.44 -36.74 -27.89
CA GLY A 88 21.31 -37.91 -27.93
C GLY A 88 22.07 -38.05 -29.25
N ALA A 89 21.43 -37.80 -30.40
CA ALA A 89 22.07 -37.83 -31.72
C ALA A 89 23.17 -36.76 -31.84
N TRP A 90 22.92 -35.55 -31.31
CA TRP A 90 23.94 -34.50 -31.29
C TRP A 90 25.12 -34.84 -30.38
N LEU A 91 24.83 -35.36 -29.18
CA LEU A 91 25.84 -35.82 -28.24
C LEU A 91 26.69 -36.96 -28.83
N GLN A 92 26.10 -37.90 -29.58
CA GLN A 92 26.84 -38.94 -30.30
C GLN A 92 27.84 -38.32 -31.30
N TYR A 93 27.46 -37.25 -32.00
CA TYR A 93 28.38 -36.51 -32.87
C TYR A 93 29.51 -35.85 -32.07
N GLN A 94 29.19 -35.15 -30.97
CA GLN A 94 30.22 -34.56 -30.09
C GLN A 94 31.16 -35.62 -29.47
N ALA A 95 30.64 -36.82 -29.23
CA ALA A 95 31.41 -37.97 -28.79
C ALA A 95 32.22 -38.63 -29.93
N GLY A 96 32.09 -38.19 -31.19
CA GLY A 96 32.79 -38.76 -32.34
C GLY A 96 32.32 -40.18 -32.69
N LEU A 97 31.11 -40.55 -32.27
CA LEU A 97 30.51 -41.87 -32.50
C LEU A 97 29.76 -41.95 -33.83
N VAL A 98 29.21 -40.81 -34.30
CA VAL A 98 28.53 -40.68 -35.60
C VAL A 98 29.07 -39.46 -36.35
N SER A 99 28.76 -39.36 -37.65
CA SER A 99 29.14 -38.19 -38.46
C SER A 99 28.22 -37.00 -38.18
N HIS A 100 28.73 -35.78 -38.35
CA HIS A 100 27.93 -34.54 -38.26
C HIS A 100 26.66 -34.61 -39.12
N GLY A 101 26.80 -35.00 -40.40
CA GLY A 101 25.66 -35.10 -41.31
C GLY A 101 24.64 -36.16 -40.92
N THR A 102 25.04 -37.22 -40.20
CA THR A 102 24.12 -38.23 -39.66
C THR A 102 23.27 -37.62 -38.56
N ALA A 103 23.91 -37.02 -37.54
CA ALA A 103 23.20 -36.39 -36.42
C ALA A 103 22.25 -35.28 -36.89
N VAL A 104 22.74 -34.37 -37.74
CA VAL A 104 21.91 -33.28 -38.28
C VAL A 104 20.72 -33.81 -39.08
N SER A 105 20.91 -34.86 -39.90
CA SER A 105 19.81 -35.43 -40.68
C SER A 105 18.70 -36.02 -39.78
N GLU A 106 19.07 -36.66 -38.69
CA GLU A 106 18.09 -37.23 -37.73
C GLU A 106 17.34 -36.13 -36.98
N ILE A 107 18.07 -35.14 -36.46
CA ILE A 107 17.49 -34.01 -35.72
C ILE A 107 16.55 -33.21 -36.61
N GLU A 108 16.97 -32.87 -37.83
CA GLU A 108 16.16 -32.13 -38.79
C GLU A 108 14.93 -32.93 -39.24
N GLN A 109 15.03 -34.25 -39.36
CA GLN A 109 13.87 -35.07 -39.68
C GLN A 109 12.82 -35.01 -38.56
N LEU A 110 13.22 -35.18 -37.30
CA LEU A 110 12.32 -35.14 -36.15
C LEU A 110 11.73 -33.73 -35.95
N TRP A 111 12.55 -32.70 -36.07
CA TRP A 111 12.13 -31.30 -35.98
C TRP A 111 11.05 -30.95 -37.00
N ASN A 112 11.32 -31.18 -38.28
CA ASN A 112 10.43 -30.77 -39.36
C ASN A 112 9.15 -31.60 -39.44
N THR A 113 9.16 -32.83 -38.89
CA THR A 113 8.00 -33.72 -38.92
C THR A 113 7.07 -33.48 -37.72
N TYR A 114 7.63 -33.28 -36.52
CA TYR A 114 6.85 -33.28 -35.27
C TYR A 114 7.20 -32.08 -34.37
N GLN A 115 8.46 -31.93 -34.00
CA GLN A 115 8.82 -31.13 -32.82
C GLN A 115 8.65 -29.62 -33.02
N GLN A 116 8.79 -29.13 -34.26
CA GLN A 116 8.48 -27.74 -34.57
C GLN A 116 7.02 -27.40 -34.27
N TYR A 117 6.08 -28.34 -34.46
CA TYR A 117 4.66 -28.11 -34.20
C TYR A 117 4.34 -28.17 -32.71
N ASN A 118 5.03 -29.02 -31.95
CA ASN A 118 4.80 -29.18 -30.52
C ASN A 118 5.28 -27.96 -29.70
N ILE A 119 6.30 -27.23 -30.17
CA ILE A 119 6.84 -26.02 -29.49
C ILE A 119 6.66 -24.74 -30.32
N ASN A 120 5.64 -24.68 -31.18
CA ASN A 120 5.51 -23.61 -32.17
C ASN A 120 5.13 -22.24 -31.56
N ALA A 121 5.12 -21.18 -32.37
CA ALA A 121 4.82 -19.83 -31.89
C ALA A 121 3.41 -19.65 -31.27
N GLY A 122 2.43 -20.46 -31.66
CA GLY A 122 1.08 -20.50 -31.10
C GLY A 122 0.98 -21.16 -29.72
N THR A 123 2.03 -21.84 -29.27
CA THR A 123 2.17 -22.39 -27.92
C THR A 123 3.02 -21.48 -27.03
N GLU A 124 3.40 -20.31 -27.55
CA GLU A 124 4.29 -19.34 -26.90
C GLU A 124 5.62 -19.94 -26.41
N GLY A 125 6.13 -20.94 -27.14
CA GLY A 125 7.37 -21.64 -26.80
C GLY A 125 7.24 -22.66 -25.67
N LEU A 126 6.04 -22.85 -25.10
CA LEU A 126 5.74 -23.99 -24.24
C LEU A 126 5.57 -25.25 -25.10
N TYR A 127 6.10 -26.36 -24.66
CA TYR A 127 6.04 -27.62 -25.39
C TYR A 127 4.72 -28.35 -25.11
N GLU A 128 3.90 -28.52 -26.15
CA GLU A 128 2.68 -29.34 -26.12
C GLU A 128 3.02 -30.80 -26.42
N ASP A 129 2.70 -31.69 -25.47
CA ASP A 129 2.82 -33.13 -25.72
C ASP A 129 1.55 -33.70 -26.35
N PRO A 130 1.57 -34.09 -27.64
CA PRO A 130 0.41 -34.62 -28.34
C PRO A 130 -0.05 -36.00 -27.85
N SER A 131 0.71 -36.68 -26.97
CA SER A 131 0.26 -37.91 -26.30
C SER A 131 -0.77 -37.65 -25.20
N THR A 132 -1.05 -36.39 -24.87
CA THR A 132 -2.10 -35.99 -23.92
C THR A 132 -3.19 -35.17 -24.60
N ASP A 133 -4.46 -35.47 -24.31
CA ASP A 133 -5.58 -34.59 -24.68
C ASP A 133 -5.51 -33.24 -23.93
N ALA A 134 -6.28 -32.24 -24.33
CA ALA A 134 -6.43 -31.01 -23.55
C ALA A 134 -7.38 -31.22 -22.33
N PRO A 135 -7.15 -30.54 -21.18
CA PRO A 135 -5.99 -29.72 -20.88
C PRO A 135 -4.73 -30.59 -20.73
N GLY A 136 -3.67 -30.15 -21.39
CA GLY A 136 -2.36 -30.76 -21.43
C GLY A 136 -1.54 -30.45 -20.17
N SER A 137 -0.38 -31.09 -20.06
CA SER A 137 0.44 -31.01 -18.85
C SER A 137 1.55 -29.99 -18.94
N LEU A 138 1.59 -29.05 -18.00
CA LEU A 138 2.73 -28.14 -17.79
C LEU A 138 3.94 -28.85 -17.17
N SER A 139 3.75 -30.05 -16.62
CA SER A 139 4.85 -30.87 -16.09
C SER A 139 5.67 -31.56 -17.20
N VAL A 140 5.02 -32.03 -18.27
CA VAL A 140 5.71 -32.77 -19.36
C VAL A 140 6.31 -31.84 -20.42
N GLU A 141 5.86 -30.60 -20.42
CA GLU A 141 6.44 -29.50 -21.19
C GLU A 141 7.95 -29.37 -20.90
N ALA A 142 8.36 -29.53 -19.64
CA ALA A 142 9.75 -29.47 -19.22
C ALA A 142 10.63 -30.54 -19.89
N VAL A 143 10.06 -31.70 -20.23
CA VAL A 143 10.79 -32.75 -20.96
C VAL A 143 11.11 -32.29 -22.36
N GLY A 144 10.08 -31.87 -23.10
CA GLY A 144 10.24 -31.49 -24.50
C GLY A 144 11.12 -30.27 -24.65
N ARG A 145 10.85 -29.20 -23.89
CA ARG A 145 11.68 -27.99 -23.92
C ARG A 145 13.06 -28.20 -23.32
N GLY A 146 13.20 -29.01 -22.26
CA GLY A 146 14.47 -29.29 -21.60
C GLY A 146 15.50 -29.96 -22.50
N ASN A 147 15.10 -31.00 -23.22
CA ASN A 147 16.00 -31.65 -24.18
C ASN A 147 16.39 -30.73 -25.34
N LEU A 148 15.47 -29.87 -25.81
CA LEU A 148 15.78 -28.87 -26.84
C LEU A 148 16.73 -27.79 -26.30
N ALA A 149 16.57 -27.37 -25.04
CA ALA A 149 17.47 -26.43 -24.39
C ALA A 149 18.89 -27.00 -24.25
N ASP A 150 19.02 -28.26 -23.82
CA ASP A 150 20.33 -28.93 -23.72
C ASP A 150 20.98 -29.12 -25.10
N LEU A 151 20.22 -29.54 -26.11
CA LEU A 151 20.69 -29.66 -27.49
C LEU A 151 21.29 -28.34 -28.01
N ILE A 152 20.62 -27.21 -27.77
CA ILE A 152 21.10 -25.87 -28.12
C ILE A 152 22.33 -25.50 -27.28
N ALA A 153 22.34 -25.79 -25.98
CA ALA A 153 23.47 -25.51 -25.10
C ALA A 153 24.73 -26.31 -25.48
N ASN A 154 24.55 -27.48 -26.07
CA ASN A 154 25.61 -28.30 -26.66
C ASN A 154 26.03 -27.82 -28.07
N GLY A 155 25.52 -26.68 -28.54
CA GLY A 155 26.01 -26.02 -29.75
C GLY A 155 25.54 -26.64 -31.05
N TYR A 156 24.33 -27.22 -31.07
CA TYR A 156 23.69 -27.68 -32.29
C TYR A 156 23.70 -26.60 -33.40
N ASP A 157 24.17 -26.98 -34.58
CA ASP A 157 24.45 -26.06 -35.69
C ASP A 157 23.66 -26.37 -36.97
N GLY A 158 22.58 -27.15 -36.85
CA GLY A 158 21.67 -27.45 -37.96
C GLY A 158 20.84 -26.25 -38.42
N ALA A 159 20.04 -26.46 -39.48
CA ALA A 159 19.25 -25.40 -40.09
C ALA A 159 18.14 -24.86 -39.15
N SER A 160 17.63 -25.71 -38.27
CA SER A 160 16.58 -25.41 -37.29
C SER A 160 17.09 -24.74 -36.00
N ALA A 161 18.42 -24.70 -35.78
CA ALA A 161 19.01 -24.25 -34.51
C ALA A 161 18.55 -22.85 -34.07
N GLY A 162 18.49 -21.89 -34.98
CA GLY A 162 18.06 -20.52 -34.68
C GLY A 162 16.60 -20.42 -34.26
N THR A 163 15.71 -21.16 -34.93
CA THR A 163 14.28 -21.20 -34.60
C THR A 163 14.06 -21.90 -33.26
N MET A 164 14.74 -23.02 -33.04
CA MET A 164 14.67 -23.78 -31.79
C MET A 164 15.14 -22.95 -30.60
N ALA A 165 16.29 -22.26 -30.71
CA ALA A 165 16.80 -21.38 -29.66
C ALA A 165 15.82 -20.24 -29.32
N ALA A 166 15.18 -19.64 -30.34
CA ALA A 166 14.20 -18.57 -30.12
C ALA A 166 12.96 -19.07 -29.35
N LEU A 167 12.44 -20.25 -29.70
CA LEU A 167 11.26 -20.85 -29.05
C LEU A 167 11.57 -21.31 -27.61
N VAL A 168 12.74 -21.93 -27.39
CA VAL A 168 13.22 -22.27 -26.04
C VAL A 168 13.33 -21.00 -25.18
N THR A 169 13.90 -19.93 -25.71
CA THR A 169 14.03 -18.65 -24.98
C THR A 169 12.64 -18.09 -24.63
N GLN A 170 11.71 -18.09 -25.58
CA GLN A 170 10.34 -17.59 -25.37
C GLN A 170 9.60 -18.39 -24.29
N GLY A 171 9.58 -19.73 -24.39
CA GLY A 171 8.91 -20.58 -23.40
C GLY A 171 9.48 -20.43 -22.00
N SER A 172 10.77 -20.12 -21.89
CA SER A 172 11.45 -19.97 -20.59
C SER A 172 11.18 -18.62 -19.93
N GLN A 173 11.04 -17.56 -20.71
CA GLN A 173 10.54 -16.28 -20.20
C GLN A 173 9.11 -16.44 -19.65
N ASN A 174 8.30 -17.27 -20.31
CA ASN A 174 6.95 -17.60 -19.86
C ASN A 174 6.95 -18.51 -18.62
N SER A 175 7.84 -19.50 -18.51
CA SER A 175 7.91 -20.35 -17.31
C SER A 175 8.28 -19.58 -16.04
N LEU A 176 9.03 -18.49 -16.14
CA LEU A 176 9.30 -17.60 -15.00
C LEU A 176 8.02 -16.94 -14.43
N LEU A 177 6.96 -16.81 -15.24
CA LEU A 177 5.65 -16.29 -14.81
C LEU A 177 4.80 -17.37 -14.12
N MET A 178 5.12 -18.64 -14.36
CA MET A 178 4.36 -19.79 -13.89
C MET A 178 4.89 -20.36 -12.57
N LEU A 179 6.12 -20.00 -12.18
CA LEU A 179 6.78 -20.51 -10.97
C LEU A 179 6.10 -20.00 -9.69
N ASP A 180 5.83 -20.91 -8.74
CA ASP A 180 5.46 -20.55 -7.37
C ASP A 180 6.60 -19.77 -6.69
N PRO A 181 6.31 -18.79 -5.83
CA PRO A 181 7.32 -17.99 -5.12
C PRO A 181 8.36 -18.78 -4.30
N SER A 182 8.12 -20.04 -3.96
CA SER A 182 9.12 -20.91 -3.32
C SER A 182 10.02 -21.69 -4.30
N GLY A 183 9.72 -21.64 -5.60
CA GLY A 183 10.37 -22.44 -6.64
C GLY A 183 9.63 -23.74 -7.01
N GLN A 184 8.38 -23.92 -6.59
CA GLN A 184 7.59 -25.05 -7.09
C GLN A 184 7.13 -24.77 -8.52
N VAL A 185 7.37 -25.72 -9.43
CA VAL A 185 6.84 -25.63 -10.80
C VAL A 185 5.33 -25.86 -10.79
N PRO A 186 4.57 -25.33 -11.77
CA PRO A 186 3.11 -25.44 -11.87
C PRO A 186 2.51 -26.79 -11.52
N ALA A 187 1.33 -26.75 -10.91
CA ALA A 187 0.48 -27.91 -10.70
C ALA A 187 -0.22 -28.29 -12.02
N GLY A 188 -1.03 -29.34 -11.96
CA GLY A 188 -1.84 -29.79 -13.08
C GLY A 188 -1.08 -30.65 -14.09
N GLY A 189 -1.83 -31.59 -14.67
CA GLY A 189 -1.39 -32.40 -15.78
C GLY A 189 -0.89 -33.82 -15.45
N ARG A 190 -0.53 -34.52 -16.51
CA ARG A 190 0.23 -35.77 -16.45
C ARG A 190 1.55 -35.55 -15.70
N THR A 191 1.83 -36.40 -14.71
CA THR A 191 3.05 -36.33 -13.88
C THR A 191 3.13 -35.05 -13.05
N ASP A 192 1.99 -34.43 -12.78
CA ASP A 192 1.88 -33.34 -11.83
C ASP A 192 2.51 -33.68 -10.48
N ASP A 193 3.05 -32.64 -9.83
CA ASP A 193 3.66 -32.70 -8.52
C ASP A 193 4.74 -33.78 -8.38
N HIS A 194 5.36 -34.22 -9.47
CA HIS A 194 6.53 -35.09 -9.38
C HIS A 194 7.79 -34.27 -9.15
N VAL A 195 8.66 -34.74 -8.26
CA VAL A 195 9.88 -34.01 -7.85
C VAL A 195 10.87 -33.84 -9.01
N TRP A 196 10.91 -34.77 -9.96
CA TRP A 196 11.79 -34.61 -11.15
C TRP A 196 11.35 -33.47 -12.07
N VAL A 197 10.08 -33.04 -12.03
CA VAL A 197 9.59 -31.92 -12.85
C VAL A 197 10.29 -30.64 -12.40
N ASP A 198 10.40 -30.43 -11.08
CA ASP A 198 11.19 -29.34 -10.51
C ASP A 198 12.65 -29.41 -10.99
N ALA A 199 13.26 -30.60 -10.94
CA ALA A 199 14.63 -30.79 -11.43
C ALA A 199 14.77 -30.49 -12.94
N GLY A 200 13.74 -30.76 -13.73
CA GLY A 200 13.70 -30.46 -15.17
C GLY A 200 13.64 -28.97 -15.45
N TYR A 201 12.73 -28.23 -14.80
CA TYR A 201 12.68 -26.77 -14.91
C TYR A 201 13.96 -26.11 -14.38
N GLN A 202 14.51 -26.60 -13.26
CA GLN A 202 15.81 -26.15 -12.76
C GLN A 202 16.90 -26.29 -13.84
N ALA A 203 16.96 -27.44 -14.53
CA ALA A 203 17.96 -27.67 -15.57
C ALA A 203 17.81 -26.70 -16.75
N ILE A 204 16.58 -26.37 -17.12
CA ILE A 204 16.31 -25.37 -18.17
C ILE A 204 16.78 -23.99 -17.72
N ASP A 205 16.32 -23.52 -16.57
CA ASP A 205 16.65 -22.19 -16.05
C ASP A 205 18.17 -22.05 -15.86
N GLN A 206 18.83 -23.05 -15.27
CA GLN A 206 20.27 -23.03 -15.05
C GLN A 206 21.06 -23.03 -16.37
N THR A 207 20.56 -23.74 -17.39
CA THR A 207 21.13 -23.74 -18.74
C THR A 207 20.99 -22.38 -19.41
N LEU A 208 19.84 -21.73 -19.26
CA LEU A 208 19.58 -20.41 -19.84
C LEU A 208 20.31 -19.29 -19.11
N ALA A 209 20.45 -19.37 -17.79
CA ALA A 209 21.32 -18.49 -17.03
C ALA A 209 22.74 -18.49 -17.63
N LYS A 210 23.27 -19.67 -17.97
CA LYS A 210 24.56 -19.80 -18.66
C LYS A 210 24.55 -19.20 -20.07
N LEU A 211 23.53 -19.50 -20.88
CA LEU A 211 23.47 -19.03 -22.28
C LEU A 211 23.30 -17.51 -22.39
N ASP A 212 22.49 -16.91 -21.52
CA ASP A 212 22.17 -15.48 -21.54
C ASP A 212 23.16 -14.62 -20.76
N ALA A 213 24.08 -15.20 -19.98
CA ALA A 213 25.02 -14.47 -19.13
C ALA A 213 25.77 -13.33 -19.85
N GLY A 214 26.09 -13.51 -21.14
CA GLY A 214 26.77 -12.51 -21.96
C GLY A 214 25.86 -11.57 -22.75
N SER A 215 24.71 -12.06 -23.22
CA SER A 215 23.79 -11.31 -24.11
C SER A 215 22.69 -10.57 -23.35
N ASN A 216 22.23 -11.12 -22.23
CA ASN A 216 21.11 -10.60 -21.44
C ASN A 216 21.32 -10.90 -19.94
N PRO A 217 22.29 -10.23 -19.28
CA PRO A 217 22.71 -10.56 -17.91
C PRO A 217 21.58 -10.41 -16.88
N ASP A 218 20.64 -9.49 -17.06
CA ASP A 218 19.51 -9.31 -16.15
C ASP A 218 18.55 -10.49 -16.20
N LEU A 219 18.26 -11.00 -17.41
CA LEU A 219 17.43 -12.19 -17.56
C LEU A 219 18.15 -13.43 -17.06
N ALA A 220 19.46 -13.56 -17.34
CA ALA A 220 20.28 -14.63 -16.80
C ALA A 220 20.27 -14.68 -15.26
N ALA A 221 20.31 -13.52 -14.60
CA ALA A 221 20.25 -13.40 -13.15
C ALA A 221 18.92 -13.91 -12.57
N ARG A 222 17.81 -13.68 -13.28
CA ARG A 222 16.48 -14.20 -12.90
C ARG A 222 16.37 -15.70 -13.10
N TYR A 223 16.91 -16.23 -14.20
CA TYR A 223 16.99 -17.67 -14.40
C TYR A 223 17.85 -18.35 -13.33
N GLN A 224 18.99 -17.76 -12.97
CA GLN A 224 19.80 -18.27 -11.87
C GLN A 224 19.00 -18.32 -10.56
N ARG A 225 18.25 -17.26 -10.24
CA ARG A 225 17.39 -17.21 -9.05
C ARG A 225 16.29 -18.27 -9.08
N ALA A 226 15.64 -18.47 -10.24
CA ALA A 226 14.60 -19.48 -10.41
C ALA A 226 15.14 -20.92 -10.25
N ALA A 227 16.31 -21.20 -10.82
CA ALA A 227 17.00 -22.48 -10.65
C ALA A 227 17.34 -22.75 -9.19
N ASP A 228 17.86 -21.75 -8.47
CA ASP A 228 18.24 -21.88 -7.07
C ASP A 228 17.03 -22.08 -6.15
N LEU A 229 15.93 -21.35 -6.36
CA LEU A 229 14.67 -21.55 -5.63
C LEU A 229 14.13 -22.98 -5.85
N THR A 230 14.07 -23.41 -7.12
CA THR A 230 13.59 -24.74 -7.50
C THR A 230 14.45 -25.85 -6.88
N PHE A 231 15.78 -25.68 -6.89
CA PHE A 231 16.70 -26.63 -6.24
C PHE A 231 16.51 -26.69 -4.72
N GLN A 232 16.36 -25.53 -4.08
CA GLN A 232 16.19 -25.45 -2.63
C GLN A 232 14.90 -26.12 -2.18
N GLN A 233 13.78 -25.90 -2.87
CA GLN A 233 12.50 -26.46 -2.44
C GLN A 233 12.41 -27.97 -2.64
N MET A 234 13.08 -28.55 -3.65
CA MET A 234 13.13 -30.01 -3.83
C MET A 234 13.59 -30.76 -2.57
N SER A 235 14.47 -30.15 -1.76
CA SER A 235 14.97 -30.76 -0.52
C SER A 235 13.88 -31.13 0.49
N ARG A 236 12.70 -30.51 0.40
CA ARG A 236 11.51 -30.82 1.22
C ARG A 236 11.00 -32.25 1.01
N TRP A 237 11.31 -32.83 -0.14
CA TRP A 237 10.87 -34.16 -0.57
C TRP A 237 11.97 -35.22 -0.44
N GLN A 238 13.11 -34.87 0.16
CA GLN A 238 14.14 -35.84 0.50
C GLN A 238 13.71 -36.65 1.74
N LEU A 239 13.69 -37.97 1.58
CA LEU A 239 13.39 -38.94 2.63
C LEU A 239 14.60 -39.15 3.55
N SER A 240 14.35 -39.69 4.73
CA SER A 240 15.38 -39.92 5.76
C SER A 240 16.54 -40.84 5.35
N ASP A 241 16.36 -41.66 4.30
CA ASP A 241 17.40 -42.52 3.75
C ASP A 241 18.24 -41.86 2.64
N GLY A 242 17.93 -40.58 2.32
CA GLY A 242 18.59 -39.77 1.31
C GLY A 242 17.97 -39.88 -0.09
N SER A 243 17.04 -40.81 -0.31
CA SER A 243 16.25 -40.87 -1.56
C SER A 243 15.22 -39.74 -1.60
N PHE A 244 14.68 -39.43 -2.78
CA PHE A 244 13.56 -38.49 -2.92
C PHE A 244 12.24 -39.25 -3.05
N SER A 245 11.16 -38.68 -2.53
CA SER A 245 9.81 -39.06 -2.95
C SER A 245 9.65 -38.85 -4.45
N VAL A 246 8.82 -39.67 -5.09
CA VAL A 246 8.53 -39.50 -6.53
C VAL A 246 7.61 -38.29 -6.76
N THR A 247 6.63 -38.11 -5.88
CA THR A 247 5.68 -36.99 -5.84
C THR A 247 5.98 -36.06 -4.67
N LYS A 248 5.46 -34.84 -4.69
CA LYS A 248 5.59 -33.77 -3.67
C LYS A 248 4.76 -34.07 -2.42
N ASN A 249 4.97 -35.26 -1.88
CA ASN A 249 4.41 -35.75 -0.63
C ASN A 249 5.42 -36.71 0.02
N GLN A 250 5.10 -37.24 1.19
CA GLN A 250 5.97 -38.17 1.93
C GLN A 250 5.29 -39.52 2.22
N TYR A 251 4.28 -39.91 1.45
CA TYR A 251 3.65 -41.22 1.61
C TYR A 251 4.65 -42.34 1.28
N PRO A 252 4.50 -43.53 1.90
CA PRO A 252 5.28 -44.69 1.50
C PRO A 252 5.15 -44.97 0.00
N ALA A 253 6.28 -45.14 -0.70
CA ALA A 253 6.29 -45.37 -2.15
C ALA A 253 5.48 -46.61 -2.61
N SER A 254 5.19 -47.55 -1.71
CA SER A 254 4.30 -48.69 -1.97
C SER A 254 2.84 -48.29 -2.18
N GLU A 255 2.41 -47.14 -1.66
CA GLU A 255 1.05 -46.61 -1.80
C GLU A 255 0.84 -45.90 -3.13
N ARG A 256 1.92 -45.43 -3.79
CA ARG A 256 1.89 -44.82 -5.13
C ARG A 256 0.93 -43.61 -5.22
N VAL A 257 0.84 -42.80 -4.17
CA VAL A 257 0.00 -41.59 -4.13
C VAL A 257 0.47 -40.58 -5.19
N GLY A 258 -0.42 -40.26 -6.12
CA GLY A 258 -0.18 -39.35 -7.24
C GLY A 258 0.67 -39.91 -8.39
N TYR A 259 1.00 -41.20 -8.38
CA TYR A 259 1.83 -41.80 -9.42
C TYR A 259 1.02 -41.97 -10.70
N GLN A 260 1.55 -41.55 -11.85
CA GLN A 260 1.02 -42.06 -13.12
C GLN A 260 1.40 -43.54 -13.33
N THR A 261 0.80 -44.19 -14.33
CA THR A 261 1.05 -45.61 -14.64
C THR A 261 2.55 -45.94 -14.75
N ALA A 262 3.33 -45.08 -15.41
CA ALA A 262 4.77 -45.27 -15.62
C ALA A 262 5.65 -44.82 -14.42
N SER A 263 5.09 -44.18 -13.39
CA SER A 263 5.88 -43.67 -12.26
C SER A 263 6.43 -44.81 -11.42
N HIS A 264 7.75 -44.80 -11.21
CA HIS A 264 8.47 -45.75 -10.38
C HIS A 264 9.67 -45.08 -9.72
N VAL A 265 9.95 -45.45 -8.47
CA VAL A 265 11.03 -44.86 -7.65
C VAL A 265 12.37 -44.85 -8.38
N ALA A 266 12.77 -45.97 -8.98
CA ALA A 266 14.08 -46.10 -9.61
C ALA A 266 14.29 -45.15 -10.80
N GLY A 267 13.34 -45.12 -11.75
CA GLY A 267 13.46 -44.29 -12.96
C GLY A 267 13.30 -42.79 -12.65
N TYR A 268 12.34 -42.44 -11.79
CA TYR A 268 12.04 -41.04 -11.51
C TYR A 268 13.10 -40.38 -10.61
N ASN A 269 13.66 -41.11 -9.64
CA ASN A 269 14.80 -40.59 -8.88
C ASN A 269 16.07 -40.53 -9.74
N ALA A 270 16.21 -41.41 -10.74
CA ALA A 270 17.29 -41.28 -11.72
C ALA A 270 17.15 -39.99 -12.56
N ASN A 271 15.93 -39.62 -12.95
CA ASN A 271 15.67 -38.35 -13.65
C ASN A 271 15.96 -37.12 -12.76
N VAL A 272 15.61 -37.14 -11.47
CA VAL A 272 16.02 -36.09 -10.52
C VAL A 272 17.55 -35.96 -10.51
N MET A 273 18.27 -37.08 -10.37
CA MET A 273 19.74 -37.06 -10.36
C MET A 273 20.35 -36.58 -11.67
N ALA A 274 19.80 -36.99 -12.82
CA ALA A 274 20.30 -36.58 -14.13
C ALA A 274 20.10 -35.08 -14.36
N SER A 275 18.89 -34.56 -14.13
CA SER A 275 18.55 -33.16 -14.38
C SER A 275 19.29 -32.21 -13.41
N THR A 276 19.45 -32.62 -12.15
CA THR A 276 20.27 -31.85 -11.19
C THR A 276 21.77 -31.90 -11.50
N ALA A 277 22.27 -32.99 -12.11
CA ALA A 277 23.65 -33.05 -12.60
C ALA A 277 23.85 -32.11 -13.80
N ASP A 278 22.91 -32.07 -14.75
CA ASP A 278 22.95 -31.13 -15.88
C ASP A 278 22.91 -29.67 -15.40
N SER A 279 22.04 -29.37 -14.44
CA SER A 279 21.99 -28.08 -13.75
C SER A 279 23.36 -27.72 -13.15
N TYR A 280 23.95 -28.65 -12.39
CA TYR A 280 25.25 -28.42 -11.77
C TYR A 280 26.36 -28.17 -12.80
N GLU A 281 26.39 -28.90 -13.91
CA GLU A 281 27.37 -28.68 -14.99
C GLU A 281 27.19 -27.30 -15.64
N ALA A 282 25.95 -26.87 -15.88
CA ALA A 282 25.65 -25.54 -16.40
C ALA A 282 26.08 -24.43 -15.44
N LEU A 283 25.83 -24.60 -14.13
CA LEU A 283 26.28 -23.68 -13.07
C LEU A 283 27.81 -23.56 -13.02
N GLN A 284 28.54 -24.68 -13.11
CA GLN A 284 30.01 -24.64 -13.11
C GLN A 284 30.59 -23.94 -14.35
N ALA A 285 29.85 -23.91 -15.45
CA ALA A 285 30.27 -23.25 -16.68
C ALA A 285 30.02 -21.72 -16.67
N SER A 286 29.16 -21.20 -15.78
CA SER A 286 28.85 -19.76 -15.69
C SER A 286 28.49 -19.34 -14.27
N ASN A 287 29.19 -18.34 -13.73
CA ASN A 287 28.92 -17.78 -12.40
C ASN A 287 28.07 -16.50 -12.53
N VAL A 288 26.75 -16.68 -12.66
CA VAL A 288 25.78 -15.58 -12.77
C VAL A 288 25.34 -15.14 -11.37
N ALA A 289 25.29 -13.85 -11.12
CA ALA A 289 24.74 -13.33 -9.86
C ALA A 289 23.21 -13.40 -9.90
N GLU A 290 22.57 -13.83 -8.81
CA GLU A 290 21.10 -13.85 -8.71
C GLU A 290 20.50 -12.44 -8.68
N ALA A 291 19.32 -12.31 -9.26
CA ALA A 291 18.41 -11.19 -9.08
C ALA A 291 16.99 -11.72 -8.83
N PRO A 292 16.11 -11.01 -8.11
CA PRO A 292 14.75 -11.48 -7.82
C PRO A 292 14.02 -11.96 -9.08
N THR A 293 13.44 -13.16 -9.02
CA THR A 293 12.69 -13.71 -10.15
C THR A 293 11.36 -12.98 -10.33
N THR A 294 10.72 -13.13 -11.48
CA THR A 294 9.46 -12.45 -11.79
C THR A 294 8.35 -12.77 -10.78
N THR A 295 8.32 -13.99 -10.25
CA THR A 295 7.36 -14.39 -9.20
C THR A 295 7.64 -13.78 -7.82
N GLU A 296 8.87 -13.32 -7.53
CA GLU A 296 9.18 -12.58 -6.29
C GLU A 296 8.79 -11.09 -6.40
N ILE A 297 8.63 -10.57 -7.61
CA ILE A 297 8.30 -9.17 -7.89
C ILE A 297 6.79 -9.00 -8.10
N GLY A 298 6.17 -9.84 -8.93
CA GLY A 298 4.76 -9.77 -9.30
C GLY A 298 4.43 -8.77 -10.40
N GLY A 299 3.14 -8.40 -10.49
CA GLY A 299 2.63 -7.42 -11.44
C GLY A 299 2.20 -7.98 -12.79
N TYR A 300 1.68 -9.20 -12.81
CA TYR A 300 1.20 -9.84 -14.04
C TYR A 300 -0.04 -10.71 -13.81
N VAL A 301 -0.77 -10.92 -14.89
CA VAL A 301 -1.71 -12.03 -15.10
C VAL A 301 -1.35 -12.66 -16.44
N TYR A 302 -1.01 -13.94 -16.44
CA TYR A 302 -0.57 -14.69 -17.60
C TYR A 302 -1.46 -15.93 -17.77
N THR A 303 -2.18 -16.01 -18.89
CA THR A 303 -2.98 -17.19 -19.26
C THR A 303 -2.22 -17.97 -20.31
N THR A 304 -1.97 -19.24 -20.04
CA THR A 304 -1.28 -20.14 -20.98
C THR A 304 -2.11 -20.35 -22.25
N PRO A 305 -1.50 -20.80 -23.36
CA PRO A 305 -2.24 -21.26 -24.54
C PRO A 305 -3.34 -22.26 -24.18
N GLY A 306 -4.42 -22.28 -24.97
CA GLY A 306 -5.63 -23.04 -24.66
C GLY A 306 -5.47 -24.56 -24.63
N PHE A 307 -4.31 -25.10 -25.01
CA PHE A 307 -4.01 -26.50 -24.77
C PHE A 307 -3.78 -26.79 -23.28
N PHE A 308 -3.24 -25.86 -22.50
CA PHE A 308 -2.98 -26.00 -21.06
C PHE A 308 -4.11 -25.43 -20.19
N ASP A 309 -4.73 -24.31 -20.61
CA ASP A 309 -5.88 -23.68 -19.92
C ASP A 309 -5.65 -23.31 -18.43
N ALA A 310 -4.41 -22.95 -18.07
CA ALA A 310 -4.06 -22.41 -16.75
C ALA A 310 -3.85 -20.89 -16.79
N THR A 311 -4.11 -20.21 -15.68
CA THR A 311 -3.82 -18.78 -15.51
C THR A 311 -3.05 -18.52 -14.22
N PHE A 312 -1.98 -17.74 -14.34
CA PHE A 312 -1.11 -17.34 -13.24
C PHE A 312 -1.28 -15.85 -12.98
N ALA A 313 -1.39 -15.46 -11.70
CA ALA A 313 -1.49 -14.05 -11.32
C ALA A 313 -0.59 -13.78 -10.12
N ASN A 314 0.07 -12.61 -10.07
CA ASN A 314 0.97 -12.29 -8.97
C ASN A 314 0.95 -10.80 -8.60
N ALA A 315 1.01 -10.51 -7.30
CA ALA A 315 1.32 -9.19 -6.77
C ALA A 315 2.27 -9.32 -5.57
N GLY A 316 3.47 -8.74 -5.68
CA GLY A 316 4.41 -8.53 -4.59
C GLY A 316 4.92 -9.82 -3.96
N GLY A 317 5.03 -10.88 -4.76
CA GLY A 317 5.44 -12.18 -4.27
C GLY A 317 4.28 -13.08 -3.85
N THR A 318 3.03 -12.62 -3.88
CA THR A 318 1.84 -13.47 -3.70
C THR A 318 1.33 -13.93 -5.05
N ALA A 319 1.40 -15.23 -5.33
CA ALA A 319 1.06 -15.84 -6.61
C ALA A 319 -0.17 -16.74 -6.52
N LEU A 320 -0.93 -16.82 -7.62
CA LEU A 320 -2.06 -17.73 -7.84
C LEU A 320 -1.80 -18.59 -9.07
N GLU A 321 -2.27 -19.83 -9.01
CA GLU A 321 -2.42 -20.74 -10.14
C GLU A 321 -3.89 -21.15 -10.26
N ILE A 322 -4.51 -20.85 -11.41
CA ILE A 322 -5.94 -20.99 -11.65
C ILE A 322 -6.16 -21.92 -12.83
N GLU A 323 -6.78 -23.07 -12.58
CA GLU A 323 -7.16 -24.05 -13.59
C GLU A 323 -8.54 -23.70 -14.17
N THR A 324 -8.57 -23.25 -15.43
CA THR A 324 -9.79 -22.75 -16.07
C THR A 324 -10.57 -23.81 -16.84
N THR A 325 -9.92 -24.93 -17.13
CA THR A 325 -10.54 -26.14 -17.70
C THR A 325 -10.08 -27.34 -16.89
N GLY A 326 -11.00 -28.28 -16.59
CA GLY A 326 -10.65 -29.49 -15.87
C GLY A 326 -10.72 -30.76 -16.72
N ARG A 327 -10.11 -31.84 -16.24
CA ARG A 327 -10.22 -33.16 -16.89
C ARG A 327 -11.21 -34.09 -16.16
N ALA A 328 -12.19 -34.61 -16.89
CA ALA A 328 -13.27 -35.42 -16.33
C ALA A 328 -13.03 -36.94 -16.28
N TYR A 329 -11.92 -37.45 -16.82
CA TYR A 329 -11.62 -38.88 -16.89
C TYR A 329 -10.13 -39.16 -16.75
N ALA A 330 -9.78 -40.26 -16.10
CA ALA A 330 -8.40 -40.62 -15.87
C ALA A 330 -7.68 -40.98 -17.16
N THR A 331 -6.46 -40.51 -17.29
CA THR A 331 -5.51 -40.91 -18.33
C THR A 331 -4.22 -41.32 -17.62
N TYR A 332 -3.57 -42.41 -18.05
CA TYR A 332 -2.37 -42.92 -17.35
C TYR A 332 -2.58 -43.15 -15.83
N GLY A 333 -3.80 -43.54 -15.43
CA GLY A 333 -4.13 -43.87 -14.04
C GLY A 333 -4.35 -42.69 -13.11
N GLN A 334 -4.43 -41.45 -13.63
CA GLN A 334 -4.68 -40.24 -12.84
C GLN A 334 -5.67 -39.31 -13.56
N THR A 335 -6.42 -38.55 -12.78
CA THR A 335 -7.11 -37.32 -13.21
C THR A 335 -6.34 -36.10 -12.73
N TRP A 336 -6.45 -34.98 -13.45
CA TRP A 336 -5.68 -33.77 -13.18
C TRP A 336 -6.44 -32.50 -13.59
N ASN A 337 -5.92 -31.34 -13.20
CA ASN A 337 -6.48 -30.00 -13.40
C ASN A 337 -7.88 -29.90 -12.76
N ALA A 338 -7.91 -29.70 -11.44
CA ALA A 338 -9.16 -29.47 -10.74
C ALA A 338 -9.61 -28.04 -11.03
N LEU A 339 -10.85 -27.83 -11.52
CA LEU A 339 -11.33 -26.46 -11.75
C LEU A 339 -11.26 -25.63 -10.46
N GLY A 340 -10.63 -24.46 -10.53
CA GLY A 340 -10.48 -23.57 -9.38
C GLY A 340 -9.08 -22.98 -9.25
N ILE A 341 -8.77 -22.45 -8.06
CA ILE A 341 -7.42 -22.03 -7.69
C ILE A 341 -6.76 -23.19 -6.95
N ASP A 342 -5.75 -23.77 -7.58
CA ASP A 342 -5.05 -24.95 -7.09
C ASP A 342 -3.85 -24.56 -6.22
N ARG A 343 -3.22 -23.42 -6.54
CA ARG A 343 -2.13 -22.89 -5.73
C ARG A 343 -2.26 -21.43 -5.35
N ILE A 344 -1.90 -21.15 -4.09
CA ILE A 344 -1.63 -19.82 -3.57
C ILE A 344 -0.31 -19.85 -2.81
N GLY A 345 0.68 -19.10 -3.30
CA GLY A 345 2.01 -19.02 -2.72
C GLY A 345 2.39 -17.60 -2.34
N ARG A 346 3.35 -17.46 -1.41
CA ARG A 346 3.91 -16.16 -1.00
C ARG A 346 5.43 -16.25 -0.83
N THR A 347 6.18 -15.27 -1.32
CA THR A 347 7.64 -15.19 -1.12
C THR A 347 7.99 -15.26 0.36
N GLY A 348 8.94 -16.13 0.71
CA GLY A 348 9.42 -16.30 2.09
C GLY A 348 8.48 -17.07 3.03
N TRP A 349 7.41 -17.69 2.50
CA TRP A 349 6.43 -18.48 3.24
C TRP A 349 6.47 -19.96 2.83
N ASP A 350 6.07 -20.87 3.71
CA ASP A 350 5.97 -22.30 3.41
C ASP A 350 4.77 -22.62 2.49
N THR A 351 4.98 -22.56 1.17
CA THR A 351 3.92 -22.73 0.17
C THR A 351 3.28 -24.12 0.11
N ARG A 352 3.79 -25.10 0.88
CA ARG A 352 3.09 -26.38 1.12
C ARG A 352 1.78 -26.21 1.88
N LEU A 353 1.55 -25.06 2.51
CA LEU A 353 0.39 -24.82 3.37
C LEU A 353 -0.84 -24.29 2.62
N GLY A 354 -0.68 -23.78 1.39
CA GLY A 354 -1.77 -23.10 0.66
C GLY A 354 -2.92 -24.07 0.32
N PRO A 355 -3.90 -23.66 -0.50
CA PRO A 355 -4.09 -24.49 -1.68
C PRO A 355 -2.67 -24.70 -2.28
N SER A 356 -2.17 -25.92 -2.24
CA SER A 356 -0.84 -26.31 -2.75
C SER A 356 -0.96 -27.26 -3.94
N ASP A 357 -2.18 -27.71 -4.20
CA ASP A 357 -2.62 -28.68 -5.19
C ASP A 357 -4.16 -28.64 -5.22
N GLY A 358 -4.74 -29.03 -6.35
CA GLY A 358 -6.16 -29.29 -6.53
C GLY A 358 -6.40 -30.71 -7.02
N ILE A 359 -7.43 -31.36 -6.51
CA ILE A 359 -7.75 -32.74 -6.88
C ILE A 359 -9.12 -32.85 -7.52
N TYR A 360 -9.22 -33.67 -8.55
CA TYR A 360 -10.44 -34.36 -8.93
C TYR A 360 -10.09 -35.84 -9.07
N ASP A 361 -10.85 -36.72 -8.43
CA ASP A 361 -10.73 -38.17 -8.53
C ASP A 361 -11.94 -38.73 -9.29
N ASP A 362 -11.73 -39.19 -10.52
CA ASP A 362 -12.82 -39.70 -11.36
C ASP A 362 -13.48 -40.98 -10.82
N SER A 363 -12.76 -41.73 -9.99
CA SER A 363 -13.25 -43.01 -9.45
C SER A 363 -14.28 -42.80 -8.35
N THR A 364 -14.16 -41.70 -7.60
CA THR A 364 -15.08 -41.31 -6.53
C THR A 364 -16.00 -40.16 -6.93
N GLY A 365 -15.63 -39.39 -7.96
CA GLY A 365 -16.28 -38.15 -8.38
C GLY A 365 -16.05 -36.99 -7.42
N GLN A 366 -15.09 -37.11 -6.49
CA GLN A 366 -14.78 -36.07 -5.51
C GLN A 366 -13.72 -35.11 -6.05
N GLY A 367 -13.84 -33.83 -5.71
CA GLY A 367 -12.84 -32.83 -6.06
C GLY A 367 -12.69 -31.76 -4.99
N VAL A 368 -11.51 -31.14 -4.92
CA VAL A 368 -11.16 -30.09 -3.96
C VAL A 368 -10.17 -29.13 -4.61
N SER A 369 -10.53 -27.85 -4.62
CA SER A 369 -9.68 -26.70 -4.98
C SER A 369 -10.27 -25.48 -4.25
N PHE A 370 -9.61 -24.32 -4.28
CA PHE A 370 -10.25 -23.09 -3.82
C PHE A 370 -11.19 -22.58 -4.92
N ALA A 371 -12.49 -22.82 -4.76
CA ALA A 371 -13.49 -22.60 -5.81
C ALA A 371 -14.93 -22.52 -5.28
N PRO A 372 -15.90 -22.02 -6.08
CA PRO A 372 -17.32 -22.06 -5.73
C PRO A 372 -17.86 -23.46 -5.41
N THR A 373 -18.86 -23.51 -4.53
CA THR A 373 -19.67 -24.69 -4.24
C THR A 373 -21.13 -24.30 -4.08
N TRP A 374 -22.06 -25.16 -4.48
CA TRP A 374 -23.50 -24.84 -4.45
C TRP A 374 -24.35 -26.06 -4.14
N LEU A 375 -25.56 -25.80 -3.69
CA LEU A 375 -26.53 -26.84 -3.36
C LEU A 375 -27.25 -27.29 -4.63
N VAL A 376 -27.28 -28.60 -4.87
CA VAL A 376 -28.05 -29.24 -5.95
C VAL A 376 -28.87 -30.37 -5.34
N ASN A 377 -30.20 -30.26 -5.41
CA ASN A 377 -31.12 -31.27 -4.88
C ASN A 377 -30.83 -31.66 -3.41
N GLY A 378 -30.39 -30.70 -2.58
CA GLY A 378 -30.07 -30.90 -1.17
C GLY A 378 -28.67 -31.46 -0.88
N ASN A 379 -27.85 -31.70 -1.91
CA ASN A 379 -26.45 -32.08 -1.78
C ASN A 379 -25.55 -30.93 -2.20
N TRP A 380 -24.46 -30.69 -1.48
CA TRP A 380 -23.45 -29.72 -1.90
C TRP A 380 -22.59 -30.32 -3.01
N THR A 381 -22.36 -29.53 -4.05
CA THR A 381 -21.52 -29.84 -5.21
C THR A 381 -20.43 -28.78 -5.31
N ARG A 382 -19.19 -29.19 -5.56
CA ARG A 382 -18.05 -28.27 -5.74
C ARG A 382 -17.77 -28.06 -7.21
N LEU A 383 -17.22 -26.90 -7.58
CA LEU A 383 -16.80 -26.64 -8.96
C LEU A 383 -15.76 -27.67 -9.44
N SER A 384 -14.83 -28.03 -8.57
CA SER A 384 -13.80 -29.05 -8.83
C SER A 384 -14.35 -30.46 -9.08
N GLU A 385 -15.60 -30.74 -8.71
CA GLU A 385 -16.30 -32.00 -9.03
C GLU A 385 -16.96 -31.95 -10.43
N GLN A 386 -16.86 -30.83 -11.14
CA GLN A 386 -17.52 -30.58 -12.42
C GLN A 386 -16.55 -30.28 -13.58
N PRO A 387 -15.39 -30.95 -13.70
CA PRO A 387 -14.33 -30.59 -14.66
C PRO A 387 -14.76 -30.59 -16.14
N GLY A 388 -15.71 -31.44 -16.53
CA GLY A 388 -16.23 -31.48 -17.91
C GLY A 388 -17.48 -30.60 -18.16
N ASN A 389 -18.06 -30.05 -17.09
CA ASN A 389 -19.35 -29.36 -17.15
C ASN A 389 -19.22 -27.84 -16.97
N TYR A 390 -18.06 -27.36 -16.53
CA TYR A 390 -17.77 -25.95 -16.30
C TYR A 390 -16.44 -25.54 -16.93
N THR A 391 -16.30 -24.25 -17.18
CA THR A 391 -15.06 -23.60 -17.61
C THR A 391 -14.97 -22.20 -16.99
N GLY A 392 -13.75 -21.72 -16.78
CA GLY A 392 -13.42 -20.39 -16.33
C GLY A 392 -13.05 -19.47 -17.48
N THR A 393 -13.49 -18.21 -17.43
CA THR A 393 -12.95 -17.15 -18.28
C THR A 393 -12.34 -16.07 -17.42
N VAL A 394 -11.06 -15.77 -17.63
CA VAL A 394 -10.33 -14.76 -16.86
C VAL A 394 -10.35 -13.41 -17.58
N THR A 395 -10.57 -12.35 -16.83
CA THR A 395 -10.40 -10.96 -17.29
C THR A 395 -9.53 -10.20 -16.30
N THR A 396 -8.43 -9.63 -16.78
CA THR A 396 -7.54 -8.77 -15.99
C THR A 396 -8.07 -7.34 -15.98
N GLN A 397 -8.23 -6.75 -14.79
CA GLN A 397 -8.58 -5.33 -14.64
C GLN A 397 -7.36 -4.48 -14.33
N LEU A 398 -6.41 -5.01 -13.56
CA LEU A 398 -5.19 -4.31 -13.17
C LEU A 398 -4.09 -5.33 -12.88
N ALA A 399 -2.86 -5.05 -13.29
CA ALA A 399 -1.68 -5.80 -12.87
C ALA A 399 -0.54 -4.80 -12.63
N THR A 400 -0.17 -4.64 -11.38
CA THR A 400 0.95 -3.78 -10.94
C THR A 400 1.78 -4.57 -9.93
N PRO A 401 3.07 -4.25 -9.73
CA PRO A 401 3.94 -5.04 -8.87
C PRO A 401 3.36 -5.36 -7.48
N VAL A 402 2.55 -4.48 -6.88
CA VAL A 402 1.96 -4.69 -5.54
C VAL A 402 0.44 -4.84 -5.52
N LEU A 403 -0.23 -4.80 -6.68
CA LEU A 403 -1.68 -4.95 -6.76
C LEU A 403 -2.09 -5.53 -8.10
N THR A 404 -2.72 -6.71 -8.05
CA THR A 404 -3.30 -7.36 -9.21
C THR A 404 -4.79 -7.60 -8.97
N LYS A 405 -5.63 -7.21 -9.93
CA LYS A 405 -7.08 -7.39 -9.92
C LYS A 405 -7.50 -8.14 -11.18
N LEU A 406 -8.16 -9.26 -10.97
CA LEU A 406 -8.69 -10.11 -12.03
C LEU A 406 -10.08 -10.62 -11.64
N THR A 407 -10.85 -11.04 -12.64
CA THR A 407 -12.14 -11.69 -12.43
C THR A 407 -12.13 -13.02 -13.17
N VAL A 408 -12.57 -14.08 -12.49
CA VAL A 408 -12.85 -15.37 -13.10
C VAL A 408 -14.35 -15.57 -13.17
N VAL A 409 -14.86 -15.86 -14.37
CA VAL A 409 -16.27 -16.23 -14.57
C VAL A 409 -16.34 -17.72 -14.81
N TRP A 410 -16.88 -18.46 -13.84
CA TRP A 410 -17.12 -19.89 -13.94
C TRP A 410 -18.51 -20.12 -14.51
N SER A 411 -18.61 -20.76 -15.67
CA SER A 411 -19.88 -20.96 -16.37
C SER A 411 -20.04 -22.38 -16.91
N PRO A 412 -21.29 -22.89 -17.02
CA PRO A 412 -21.52 -24.20 -17.61
C PRO A 412 -21.05 -24.27 -19.06
N THR A 413 -20.36 -25.34 -19.45
CA THR A 413 -19.95 -25.59 -20.85
C THR A 413 -21.15 -25.86 -21.76
N SER A 414 -22.26 -26.35 -21.19
CA SER A 414 -23.55 -26.52 -21.87
C SER A 414 -24.71 -26.55 -20.88
N GLY A 415 -25.93 -26.22 -21.34
CA GLY A 415 -27.16 -26.31 -20.54
C GLY A 415 -27.41 -25.11 -19.61
N SER A 416 -28.15 -25.34 -18.52
CA SER A 416 -28.47 -24.34 -17.48
C SER A 416 -27.86 -24.75 -16.14
N GLY A 417 -27.10 -23.86 -15.52
CA GLY A 417 -26.50 -24.01 -14.19
C GLY A 417 -26.11 -22.64 -13.64
N PRO A 418 -25.72 -22.55 -12.34
CA PRO A 418 -25.22 -21.31 -11.78
C PRO A 418 -23.99 -20.80 -12.56
N VAL A 419 -23.86 -19.48 -12.63
CA VAL A 419 -22.68 -18.79 -13.15
C VAL A 419 -22.08 -18.02 -11.99
N PHE A 420 -20.83 -18.30 -11.67
CA PHE A 420 -20.11 -17.63 -10.59
C PHE A 420 -19.19 -16.58 -11.16
N THR A 421 -19.29 -15.37 -10.63
CA THR A 421 -18.32 -14.29 -10.89
C THR A 421 -17.47 -14.13 -9.64
N GLU A 422 -16.21 -14.52 -9.73
CA GLU A 422 -15.23 -14.46 -8.65
C GLU A 422 -14.23 -13.33 -8.94
N LYS A 423 -14.30 -12.25 -8.17
CA LYS A 423 -13.37 -11.13 -8.27
C LYS A 423 -12.22 -11.34 -7.30
N LEU A 424 -11.01 -11.34 -7.81
CA LEU A 424 -9.78 -11.54 -7.06
C LEU A 424 -9.01 -10.24 -6.98
N THR A 425 -8.67 -9.82 -5.76
CA THR A 425 -7.69 -8.76 -5.49
C THR A 425 -6.49 -9.37 -4.78
N VAL A 426 -5.36 -9.43 -5.47
CA VAL A 426 -4.09 -9.99 -5.00
C VAL A 426 -3.18 -8.85 -4.55
N THR A 427 -2.62 -9.00 -3.36
CA THR A 427 -1.68 -8.06 -2.73
C THR A 427 -0.52 -8.85 -2.10
N PRO A 428 0.63 -8.21 -1.79
CA PRO A 428 1.75 -8.86 -1.10
C PRO A 428 1.40 -9.53 0.25
N ASP A 429 0.26 -9.15 0.84
CA ASP A 429 -0.17 -9.61 2.16
C ASP A 429 -1.37 -10.59 2.12
N GLY A 430 -1.92 -10.89 0.94
CA GLY A 430 -3.01 -11.86 0.80
C GLY A 430 -3.93 -11.62 -0.40
N VAL A 431 -4.98 -12.45 -0.49
CA VAL A 431 -5.91 -12.50 -1.63
C VAL A 431 -7.33 -12.33 -1.15
N LEU A 432 -8.03 -11.30 -1.62
CA LEU A 432 -9.47 -11.16 -1.44
C LEU A 432 -10.20 -11.81 -2.62
N SER A 433 -11.02 -12.81 -2.35
CA SER A 433 -11.99 -13.40 -3.28
C SER A 433 -13.40 -12.95 -2.92
N GLN A 434 -14.09 -12.32 -3.88
CA GLN A 434 -15.48 -11.91 -3.77
C GLN A 434 -16.31 -12.61 -4.84
N THR A 435 -17.13 -13.56 -4.42
CA THR A 435 -17.86 -14.44 -5.33
C THR A 435 -19.35 -14.19 -5.27
N THR A 436 -19.94 -13.88 -6.42
CA THR A 436 -21.39 -13.80 -6.62
C THR A 436 -21.89 -14.92 -7.52
N GLU A 437 -23.12 -15.35 -7.31
CA GLU A 437 -23.80 -16.36 -8.13
C GLU A 437 -24.95 -15.73 -8.91
N SER A 438 -25.19 -16.25 -10.11
CA SER A 438 -26.34 -15.91 -10.94
C SER A 438 -26.85 -17.13 -11.70
N ASN A 439 -28.13 -17.15 -12.06
CA ASN A 439 -28.81 -18.25 -12.78
C ASN A 439 -29.19 -19.48 -11.96
N SER A 440 -29.11 -19.42 -10.62
CA SER A 440 -29.74 -20.34 -9.69
C SER A 440 -30.51 -19.58 -8.59
N SER A 441 -31.38 -20.30 -7.88
CA SER A 441 -32.00 -19.84 -6.63
C SER A 441 -31.51 -20.64 -5.41
N ASP A 442 -30.61 -21.58 -5.64
CA ASP A 442 -30.06 -22.46 -4.61
C ASP A 442 -28.94 -21.77 -3.82
N ALA A 443 -28.69 -22.23 -2.60
CA ALA A 443 -27.61 -21.69 -1.78
C ALA A 443 -26.24 -22.00 -2.39
N PHE A 444 -25.31 -21.06 -2.28
CA PHE A 444 -23.92 -21.24 -2.72
C PHE A 444 -22.92 -20.80 -1.64
N GLY A 445 -21.65 -21.10 -1.88
CA GLY A 445 -20.52 -20.77 -1.03
C GLY A 445 -19.19 -21.00 -1.73
N MET A 446 -18.12 -21.06 -0.94
CA MET A 446 -16.76 -21.36 -1.39
C MET A 446 -16.24 -22.64 -0.72
N THR A 447 -15.44 -23.41 -1.45
CA THR A 447 -14.63 -24.52 -0.92
C THR A 447 -13.27 -23.96 -0.55
N LEU A 448 -12.83 -24.19 0.68
CA LEU A 448 -11.53 -23.79 1.20
C LEU A 448 -10.68 -25.05 1.43
N PRO A 449 -9.61 -25.29 0.65
CA PRO A 449 -8.77 -26.47 0.81
C PRO A 449 -7.77 -26.25 1.94
N LEU A 450 -7.82 -27.09 2.98
CA LEU A 450 -6.80 -27.10 4.03
C LEU A 450 -5.97 -28.37 3.94
N LEU A 451 -4.65 -28.25 3.74
CA LEU A 451 -3.75 -29.38 3.88
C LEU A 451 -3.89 -29.98 5.29
N ARG A 452 -4.08 -31.30 5.36
CA ARG A 452 -4.30 -32.06 6.60
C ARG A 452 -3.14 -32.99 6.92
N TYR A 453 -2.61 -33.65 5.90
CA TYR A 453 -1.58 -34.65 6.03
C TYR A 453 -0.75 -34.69 4.75
N ASP A 454 0.57 -34.53 4.85
CA ASP A 454 1.47 -34.52 3.68
C ASP A 454 2.09 -35.89 3.38
N GLY A 455 1.58 -36.96 3.98
CA GLY A 455 2.14 -38.31 3.86
C GLY A 455 3.08 -38.71 5.00
N ALA A 456 3.55 -37.76 5.82
CA ALA A 456 4.35 -38.03 7.01
C ALA A 456 3.89 -37.27 8.26
N THR A 457 3.43 -36.04 8.08
CA THR A 457 3.08 -35.10 9.15
C THR A 457 1.62 -34.77 9.10
N THR A 458 0.90 -34.98 10.21
CA THR A 458 -0.46 -34.43 10.37
C THR A 458 -0.35 -32.96 10.76
N LEU A 459 -0.95 -32.08 9.96
CA LEU A 459 -0.96 -30.64 10.20
C LEU A 459 -1.93 -30.27 11.33
N THR A 460 -1.65 -29.14 11.96
CA THR A 460 -2.55 -28.54 12.95
C THR A 460 -3.62 -27.76 12.21
N GLN A 461 -4.88 -28.18 12.33
CA GLN A 461 -6.02 -27.49 11.74
C GLN A 461 -6.89 -26.86 12.82
N ALA A 462 -7.32 -25.61 12.60
CA ALA A 462 -8.25 -24.90 13.46
C ALA A 462 -9.40 -24.34 12.61
N ILE A 463 -10.60 -24.89 12.77
CA ILE A 463 -11.80 -24.49 12.02
C ILE A 463 -12.79 -23.90 13.01
N GLY A 464 -12.81 -22.56 13.08
CA GLY A 464 -13.77 -21.79 13.86
C GLY A 464 -14.99 -21.39 13.03
N ASN A 465 -15.78 -20.44 13.54
CA ASN A 465 -17.00 -20.01 12.84
C ASN A 465 -16.71 -19.28 11.52
N ARG A 466 -15.60 -18.52 11.46
CA ARG A 466 -15.25 -17.61 10.36
C ARG A 466 -13.76 -17.62 9.98
N ILE A 467 -12.97 -18.46 10.64
CA ILE A 467 -11.54 -18.65 10.35
C ILE A 467 -11.30 -20.16 10.21
N ALA A 468 -10.70 -20.58 9.11
CA ALA A 468 -10.15 -21.92 8.95
C ALA A 468 -8.64 -21.80 8.68
N SER A 469 -7.84 -22.44 9.53
CA SER A 469 -6.38 -22.35 9.46
C SER A 469 -5.74 -23.73 9.39
N THR A 470 -4.61 -23.83 8.68
CA THR A 470 -3.72 -24.99 8.71
C THR A 470 -2.26 -24.57 8.87
N SER A 471 -1.50 -25.34 9.65
CA SER A 471 -0.07 -25.10 9.87
C SER A 471 0.69 -26.39 10.19
N TYR A 472 1.99 -26.40 9.92
CA TYR A 472 2.86 -27.46 10.43
C TYR A 472 2.96 -27.36 11.97
N PRO A 473 2.99 -28.50 12.70
CA PRO A 473 3.11 -28.50 14.16
C PRO A 473 4.36 -27.74 14.64
N GLY A 474 4.17 -26.69 15.44
CA GLY A 474 5.26 -25.88 15.98
C GLY A 474 5.89 -24.89 15.00
N ALA A 475 5.40 -24.82 13.75
CA ALA A 475 5.82 -23.81 12.78
C ALA A 475 5.16 -22.46 13.07
N THR A 476 5.76 -21.40 12.54
CA THR A 476 5.22 -20.03 12.61
C THR A 476 4.33 -19.67 11.43
N ASP A 477 4.48 -20.39 10.32
CA ASP A 477 3.72 -20.16 9.11
C ASP A 477 2.38 -20.90 9.18
N ALA A 478 1.33 -20.22 8.74
CA ALA A 478 -0.02 -20.77 8.65
C ALA A 478 -0.74 -20.21 7.42
N GLU A 479 -1.54 -21.06 6.78
CA GLU A 479 -2.56 -20.63 5.83
C GLU A 479 -3.85 -20.34 6.59
N ASN A 480 -4.52 -19.23 6.28
CA ASN A 480 -5.75 -18.82 6.96
C ASN A 480 -6.78 -18.33 5.95
N PHE A 481 -7.95 -18.95 5.97
CA PHE A 481 -9.12 -18.48 5.22
C PHE A 481 -10.06 -17.73 6.15
N LEU A 482 -10.33 -16.46 5.86
CA LEU A 482 -11.17 -15.57 6.65
C LEU A 482 -12.50 -15.32 5.92
N ALA A 483 -13.60 -15.85 6.44
CA ALA A 483 -14.93 -15.59 5.88
C ALA A 483 -15.45 -14.22 6.34
N LEU A 484 -15.49 -13.25 5.43
CA LEU A 484 -15.67 -11.82 5.74
C LEU A 484 -17.13 -11.40 5.91
N ASN A 485 -18.09 -12.09 5.30
CA ASN A 485 -19.51 -11.73 5.48
C ASN A 485 -20.00 -11.96 6.92
N ALA A 486 -20.91 -11.10 7.38
CA ALA A 486 -21.59 -11.30 8.64
C ALA A 486 -22.45 -12.57 8.58
N GLY A 487 -22.34 -13.42 9.61
CA GLY A 487 -23.10 -14.67 9.69
C GLY A 487 -22.57 -15.79 8.80
N SER A 488 -21.36 -15.66 8.22
CA SER A 488 -20.72 -16.79 7.53
C SER A 488 -20.52 -17.97 8.46
N THR A 489 -20.62 -19.17 7.90
CA THR A 489 -20.38 -20.44 8.59
C THR A 489 -19.38 -21.28 7.83
N LEU A 490 -18.42 -21.84 8.56
CA LEU A 490 -17.45 -22.79 8.03
C LEU A 490 -17.82 -24.21 8.46
N THR A 491 -17.96 -25.12 7.50
CA THR A 491 -18.27 -26.53 7.73
C THR A 491 -17.17 -27.41 7.14
N ALA A 492 -16.42 -28.11 7.98
CA ALA A 492 -15.46 -29.13 7.51
C ALA A 492 -16.20 -30.31 6.88
N GLU A 493 -15.66 -30.82 5.77
CA GLU A 493 -16.18 -31.96 5.03
C GLU A 493 -15.17 -33.12 5.06
N THR A 494 -15.56 -34.26 4.47
CA THR A 494 -14.71 -35.45 4.42
C THR A 494 -13.41 -35.13 3.66
N PRO A 495 -12.23 -35.42 4.24
CA PRO A 495 -10.96 -35.24 3.54
C PRO A 495 -10.85 -36.07 2.27
N VAL A 496 -10.14 -35.54 1.28
CA VAL A 496 -9.86 -36.18 -0.02
C VAL A 496 -8.34 -36.25 -0.20
N GLN A 497 -7.82 -37.39 -0.63
CA GLN A 497 -6.39 -37.55 -0.93
C GLN A 497 -6.07 -36.94 -2.29
N SER A 498 -5.12 -36.02 -2.34
CA SER A 498 -4.56 -35.43 -3.56
C SER A 498 -3.15 -35.98 -3.86
N THR A 499 -2.52 -35.51 -4.93
CA THR A 499 -1.13 -35.85 -5.24
C THR A 499 -0.17 -35.28 -4.21
N TYR A 500 -0.50 -34.13 -3.64
CA TYR A 500 0.30 -33.46 -2.61
C TYR A 500 0.06 -33.96 -1.19
N GLY A 501 -1.17 -34.35 -0.87
CA GLY A 501 -1.54 -34.79 0.48
C GLY A 501 -3.04 -34.93 0.69
N ASP A 502 -3.45 -35.30 1.90
CA ASP A 502 -4.87 -35.26 2.25
C ASP A 502 -5.31 -33.81 2.45
N LEU A 503 -6.33 -33.38 1.70
CA LEU A 503 -6.96 -32.07 1.81
C LEU A 503 -8.27 -32.19 2.59
N THR A 504 -8.49 -31.32 3.57
CA THR A 504 -9.79 -31.13 4.21
C THR A 504 -10.54 -29.99 3.51
N PRO A 505 -11.60 -30.29 2.75
CA PRO A 505 -12.46 -29.26 2.21
C PRO A 505 -13.26 -28.62 3.34
N VAL A 506 -13.23 -27.30 3.42
CA VAL A 506 -14.06 -26.53 4.34
C VAL A 506 -15.02 -25.67 3.51
N ARG A 507 -16.31 -25.93 3.66
CA ARG A 507 -17.35 -25.16 2.97
C ARG A 507 -17.64 -23.87 3.73
N ALA A 508 -17.43 -22.73 3.08
CA ALA A 508 -17.78 -21.40 3.56
C ALA A 508 -19.08 -20.91 2.92
N THR A 509 -20.12 -20.74 3.71
CA THR A 509 -21.41 -20.20 3.24
C THR A 509 -21.73 -18.88 3.92
N SER A 510 -22.34 -17.96 3.20
CA SER A 510 -22.84 -16.68 3.73
C SER A 510 -24.37 -16.63 3.61
N SER A 511 -25.00 -15.71 4.33
CA SER A 511 -26.46 -15.48 4.25
C SER A 511 -26.87 -14.45 3.18
N GLY A 512 -25.88 -13.80 2.55
CA GLY A 512 -26.06 -12.79 1.50
C GLY A 512 -26.00 -13.37 0.09
N SER A 513 -26.00 -12.48 -0.90
CA SER A 513 -25.84 -12.82 -2.33
C SER A 513 -24.37 -12.88 -2.79
N GLU A 514 -23.43 -12.68 -1.88
CA GLU A 514 -21.99 -12.65 -2.12
C GLU A 514 -21.28 -13.46 -1.03
N ASN A 515 -20.20 -14.13 -1.40
CA ASN A 515 -19.31 -14.84 -0.50
C ASN A 515 -17.91 -14.23 -0.60
N ASP A 516 -17.51 -13.55 0.47
CA ASP A 516 -16.24 -12.84 0.58
C ASP A 516 -15.29 -13.63 1.48
N THR A 517 -14.18 -14.06 0.91
CA THR A 517 -13.12 -14.78 1.61
C THR A 517 -11.79 -14.08 1.41
N PHE A 518 -11.07 -13.81 2.50
CA PHE A 518 -9.67 -13.39 2.44
C PHE A 518 -8.75 -14.57 2.74
N VAL A 519 -7.91 -14.93 1.77
CA VAL A 519 -6.84 -15.92 1.91
C VAL A 519 -5.60 -15.22 2.45
N TYR A 520 -5.10 -15.69 3.59
CA TYR A 520 -4.08 -15.01 4.38
C TYR A 520 -2.93 -15.95 4.77
N PRO A 521 -1.87 -16.02 3.93
CA PRO A 521 -0.62 -16.70 4.24
C PRO A 521 0.17 -15.89 5.28
N SER A 522 0.02 -16.24 6.56
CA SER A 522 0.65 -15.54 7.68
C SER A 522 1.99 -16.18 8.04
N ALA A 523 2.99 -15.34 8.36
CA ALA A 523 4.29 -15.76 8.87
C ALA A 523 4.57 -15.22 10.28
N SER A 524 5.74 -15.56 10.84
CA SER A 524 6.16 -15.04 12.15
C SER A 524 6.20 -13.51 12.18
N GLY A 525 5.60 -12.91 13.21
CA GLY A 525 5.54 -11.45 13.37
C GLY A 525 4.41 -10.77 12.61
N ASP A 526 3.66 -11.50 11.77
CA ASP A 526 2.47 -10.97 11.13
C ASP A 526 1.28 -10.84 12.11
N PRO A 527 0.30 -9.95 11.85
CA PRO A 527 -0.92 -9.84 12.64
C PRO A 527 -1.67 -11.17 12.77
N GLN A 528 -2.24 -11.43 13.94
CA GLN A 528 -3.06 -12.63 14.15
C GLN A 528 -4.28 -12.63 13.22
N ALA A 529 -4.63 -13.77 12.64
CA ALA A 529 -5.79 -13.92 11.73
C ALA A 529 -7.10 -13.39 12.33
N SER A 530 -7.31 -13.54 13.64
CA SER A 530 -8.46 -12.98 14.36
C SER A 530 -8.48 -11.46 14.38
N SER A 531 -7.31 -10.82 14.53
CA SER A 531 -7.15 -9.36 14.45
C SER A 531 -7.44 -8.86 13.04
N VAL A 532 -6.85 -9.51 12.03
CA VAL A 532 -7.10 -9.20 10.62
C VAL A 532 -8.58 -9.28 10.30
N LEU A 533 -9.26 -10.39 10.66
CA LEU A 533 -10.70 -10.56 10.44
C LEU A 533 -11.52 -9.48 11.16
N SER A 534 -11.18 -9.16 12.41
CA SER A 534 -11.95 -8.18 13.20
C SER A 534 -11.82 -6.74 12.70
N GLY A 535 -10.68 -6.39 12.12
CA GLY A 535 -10.38 -5.08 11.55
C GLY A 535 -10.66 -4.97 10.05
N PHE A 536 -11.10 -6.04 9.39
CA PHE A 536 -11.32 -6.05 7.94
C PHE A 536 -12.58 -5.26 7.58
N GLN A 537 -12.43 -4.27 6.71
CA GLN A 537 -13.51 -3.43 6.22
C GLN A 537 -13.48 -3.39 4.70
N LEU A 538 -14.53 -3.91 4.06
CA LEU A 538 -14.74 -3.74 2.63
C LEU A 538 -15.16 -2.30 2.36
N THR A 539 -14.65 -1.73 1.27
CA THR A 539 -15.00 -0.41 0.76
C THR A 539 -15.55 -0.55 -0.66
N SER A 540 -16.11 0.51 -1.24
CA SER A 540 -16.64 0.47 -2.61
C SER A 540 -15.59 0.11 -3.67
N ASN A 541 -14.32 0.43 -3.42
CA ASN A 541 -13.23 0.31 -4.39
C ASN A 541 -12.06 -0.59 -3.91
N GLY A 542 -12.22 -1.31 -2.81
CA GLY A 542 -11.18 -2.15 -2.22
C GLY A 542 -11.47 -2.50 -0.76
N PHE A 543 -10.48 -2.47 0.11
CA PHE A 543 -10.62 -2.83 1.52
C PHE A 543 -9.61 -2.11 2.42
N SER A 544 -9.82 -2.17 3.74
CA SER A 544 -8.84 -1.79 4.76
C SER A 544 -8.77 -2.89 5.83
N SER A 545 -7.58 -3.17 6.35
CA SER A 545 -7.34 -4.17 7.40
C SER A 545 -6.08 -3.84 8.19
N ALA A 546 -5.76 -4.66 9.21
CA ALA A 546 -4.49 -4.56 9.93
C ALA A 546 -3.23 -4.85 9.07
N LEU A 547 -3.41 -5.39 7.85
CA LEU A 547 -2.32 -5.67 6.92
C LEU A 547 -2.05 -4.51 5.96
N GLY A 548 -3.01 -3.62 5.78
CA GLY A 548 -2.97 -2.57 4.76
C GLY A 548 -4.34 -2.29 4.16
N TRP A 549 -4.35 -1.48 3.12
CA TRP A 549 -5.56 -1.08 2.39
C TRP A 549 -5.37 -1.12 0.88
N VAL A 550 -6.48 -1.32 0.17
CA VAL A 550 -6.64 -1.16 -1.27
C VAL A 550 -7.71 -0.10 -1.51
N ASN A 551 -7.41 0.87 -2.37
CA ASN A 551 -8.39 1.86 -2.82
C ASN A 551 -8.23 2.10 -4.33
N GLY A 552 -9.18 1.58 -5.11
CA GLY A 552 -9.15 1.71 -6.56
C GLY A 552 -7.95 0.99 -7.15
N THR A 553 -7.02 1.73 -7.72
CA THR A 553 -5.80 1.22 -8.35
C THR A 553 -4.57 1.27 -7.43
N LEU A 554 -4.74 1.63 -6.16
CA LEU A 554 -3.67 1.83 -5.20
C LEU A 554 -3.74 0.82 -4.06
N TYR A 555 -2.57 0.43 -3.56
CA TYR A 555 -2.35 -0.44 -2.42
C TYR A 555 -1.33 0.19 -1.47
N ALA A 556 -1.53 0.04 -0.16
CA ALA A 556 -0.48 0.23 0.82
C ALA A 556 -0.56 -0.83 1.91
N GLY A 557 0.55 -1.54 2.10
CA GLY A 557 0.75 -2.52 3.14
C GLY A 557 1.88 -2.12 4.09
N ARG A 558 2.37 -3.10 4.86
CA ARG A 558 3.37 -2.88 5.91
C ARG A 558 4.78 -2.64 5.38
N THR A 559 5.12 -3.29 4.26
CA THR A 559 6.48 -3.30 3.68
C THR A 559 6.56 -2.66 2.31
N SER A 560 5.41 -2.47 1.66
CA SER A 560 5.34 -1.86 0.33
C SER A 560 4.01 -1.16 0.10
N ALA A 561 4.04 -0.18 -0.80
CA ALA A 561 2.85 0.49 -1.33
C ALA A 561 3.05 0.77 -2.81
N GLY A 562 1.98 1.09 -3.54
CA GLY A 562 2.09 1.29 -4.98
C GLY A 562 0.77 1.09 -5.71
N GLY A 563 0.89 0.89 -7.01
CA GLY A 563 -0.24 0.73 -7.92
C GLY A 563 -0.13 1.66 -9.11
N TYR A 564 -1.28 2.00 -9.71
CA TYR A 564 -1.35 2.93 -10.84
C TYR A 564 -1.97 4.26 -10.39
N GLY A 565 -1.26 5.37 -10.59
CA GLY A 565 -1.77 6.70 -10.26
C GLY A 565 -0.70 7.79 -10.30
N SER A 566 -1.11 9.03 -10.02
CA SER A 566 -0.20 10.19 -9.93
C SER A 566 0.09 10.59 -8.48
N SER A 567 -0.45 9.88 -7.49
CA SER A 567 -0.24 10.20 -6.07
C SER A 567 -0.72 9.07 -5.16
N ILE A 568 -0.17 8.99 -3.95
CA ILE A 568 -0.64 8.08 -2.90
C ILE A 568 -0.52 8.73 -1.51
N ALA A 569 -1.54 8.52 -0.68
CA ALA A 569 -1.59 8.96 0.72
C ALA A 569 -1.54 7.74 1.66
N LEU A 570 -0.40 7.53 2.30
CA LEU A 570 -0.09 6.52 3.28
C LEU A 570 -0.44 6.96 4.72
N SER A 571 -0.27 8.25 5.03
CA SER A 571 -0.37 8.80 6.40
C SER A 571 -1.80 8.96 6.94
N GLY A 572 -2.83 8.71 6.10
CA GLY A 572 -4.23 8.90 6.48
C GLY A 572 -4.66 10.36 6.64
N SER A 573 -3.76 11.32 6.39
CA SER A 573 -4.01 12.76 6.47
C SER A 573 -4.90 13.31 5.35
N GLY A 574 -5.16 12.51 4.31
CA GLY A 574 -5.81 12.93 3.07
C GLY A 574 -4.88 13.69 2.11
N THR A 575 -3.68 14.09 2.55
CA THR A 575 -2.64 14.67 1.69
C THR A 575 -1.75 13.55 1.14
N PRO A 576 -1.39 13.54 -0.15
CA PRO A 576 -0.47 12.53 -0.67
C PRO A 576 0.93 12.66 -0.08
N ASP A 577 1.46 11.56 0.44
CA ASP A 577 2.86 11.44 0.88
C ASP A 577 3.80 11.34 -0.32
N VAL A 578 3.29 10.83 -1.45
CA VAL A 578 3.98 10.81 -2.74
C VAL A 578 3.09 11.41 -3.81
N THR A 579 3.65 12.28 -4.65
CA THR A 579 3.04 12.72 -5.92
C THR A 579 3.99 12.52 -7.07
N PHE A 580 3.47 12.27 -8.26
CA PHE A 580 4.22 12.10 -9.50
C PHE A 580 3.77 13.14 -10.53
N SER A 581 4.69 13.59 -11.37
CA SER A 581 4.40 14.56 -12.44
C SER A 581 3.35 14.09 -13.46
N SER A 582 3.09 12.78 -13.53
CA SER A 582 2.04 12.17 -14.34
C SER A 582 1.65 10.80 -13.76
N PRO A 583 0.47 10.24 -14.12
CA PRO A 583 0.11 8.87 -13.72
C PRO A 583 1.11 7.84 -14.23
N VAL A 584 1.56 6.95 -13.34
CA VAL A 584 2.53 5.86 -13.60
C VAL A 584 2.14 4.62 -12.82
N ASN A 585 2.66 3.45 -13.22
CA ASN A 585 2.77 2.35 -12.27
C ASN A 585 3.99 2.60 -11.39
N PHE A 586 3.83 2.46 -10.08
CA PHE A 586 4.92 2.69 -9.15
C PHE A 586 4.87 1.70 -7.99
N VAL A 587 6.03 1.53 -7.37
CA VAL A 587 6.21 0.79 -6.12
C VAL A 587 7.06 1.60 -5.16
N LEU A 588 6.67 1.56 -3.90
CA LEU A 588 7.34 2.16 -2.76
C LEU A 588 7.77 1.02 -1.84
N GLN A 589 9.02 1.07 -1.39
CA GLN A 589 9.47 0.25 -0.27
C GLN A 589 9.24 1.01 1.03
N ILE A 590 8.65 0.34 2.02
CA ILE A 590 8.29 0.94 3.30
C ILE A 590 9.03 0.18 4.42
N SER A 591 9.63 0.93 5.33
CA SER A 591 10.24 0.40 6.55
C SER A 591 9.82 1.27 7.74
N GLY A 592 9.11 0.68 8.71
CA GLY A 592 8.60 1.43 9.87
C GLY A 592 7.68 2.60 9.51
N GLY A 593 6.92 2.48 8.40
CA GLY A 593 6.06 3.56 7.89
C GLY A 593 6.78 4.61 7.04
N VAL A 594 8.11 4.52 6.88
CA VAL A 594 8.92 5.46 6.10
C VAL A 594 9.19 4.90 4.71
N ILE A 595 9.07 5.74 3.68
CA ILE A 595 9.41 5.38 2.30
C ILE A 595 10.94 5.36 2.15
N THR A 596 11.51 4.19 1.87
CA THR A 596 12.97 4.03 1.72
C THR A 596 13.42 4.05 0.27
N SER A 597 12.54 3.63 -0.64
CA SER A 597 12.82 3.58 -2.08
C SER A 597 11.54 3.80 -2.87
N VAL A 598 11.69 4.35 -4.07
CA VAL A 598 10.62 4.54 -5.05
C VAL A 598 11.09 4.06 -6.42
N GLU A 599 10.20 3.42 -7.15
CA GLU A 599 10.39 3.04 -8.55
C GLU A 599 9.10 3.31 -9.32
N ALA A 600 9.22 3.74 -10.58
CA ALA A 600 8.09 3.95 -11.48
C ALA A 600 8.40 3.41 -12.88
N ASP A 601 7.37 3.01 -13.62
CA ASP A 601 7.48 2.47 -14.99
C ASP A 601 7.73 3.53 -16.08
N GLY A 602 7.76 4.81 -15.69
CA GLY A 602 7.95 5.95 -16.59
C GLY A 602 8.95 6.96 -16.04
N ASN A 603 9.49 7.79 -16.94
CA ASN A 603 10.32 8.92 -16.55
C ASN A 603 9.43 10.01 -15.95
N VAL A 604 9.50 10.21 -14.63
CA VAL A 604 8.67 11.17 -13.90
C VAL A 604 9.46 11.84 -12.79
N THR A 605 8.98 13.00 -12.35
CA THR A 605 9.44 13.59 -11.09
C THR A 605 8.49 13.14 -9.99
N ALA A 606 9.02 12.50 -8.95
CA ALA A 606 8.31 12.16 -7.73
C ALA A 606 8.61 13.19 -6.63
N ILE A 607 7.59 13.70 -5.95
CA ILE A 607 7.73 14.49 -4.73
C ILE A 607 7.39 13.60 -3.56
N ILE A 608 8.36 13.37 -2.67
CA ILE A 608 8.23 12.53 -1.47
C ILE A 608 8.70 13.35 -0.28
N GLU A 609 7.84 13.54 0.72
CA GLU A 609 8.14 14.38 1.90
C GLU A 609 8.67 15.79 1.52
N GLY A 610 8.13 16.38 0.44
CA GLY A 610 8.56 17.69 -0.08
C GLY A 610 9.87 17.70 -0.86
N ASN A 611 10.58 16.56 -0.93
CA ASN A 611 11.81 16.42 -1.73
C ASN A 611 11.48 15.91 -3.14
N SER A 612 12.16 16.47 -4.14
CA SER A 612 11.97 16.11 -5.54
C SER A 612 13.00 15.06 -5.99
N TYR A 613 12.51 13.97 -6.57
CA TYR A 613 13.31 12.86 -7.11
C TYR A 613 12.98 12.66 -8.59
N ASN A 614 13.98 12.74 -9.47
CA ASN A 614 13.80 12.47 -10.90
C ASN A 614 14.01 11.00 -11.17
N LEU A 615 12.92 10.27 -11.41
CA LEU A 615 12.92 8.84 -11.63
C LEU A 615 13.16 8.53 -13.11
N ALA A 616 14.04 7.56 -13.37
CA ALA A 616 14.11 6.89 -14.65
C ALA A 616 13.17 5.67 -14.63
N ALA A 617 12.54 5.39 -15.77
CA ALA A 617 11.64 4.25 -15.92
C ALA A 617 12.31 2.92 -15.52
N ASN A 618 11.65 2.17 -14.64
CA ASN A 618 12.07 0.86 -14.12
C ASN A 618 13.46 0.87 -13.44
N VAL A 619 13.81 2.00 -12.81
CA VAL A 619 15.05 2.14 -12.04
C VAL A 619 14.68 2.54 -10.62
N PRO A 620 14.88 1.65 -9.62
CA PRO A 620 14.69 2.00 -8.23
C PRO A 620 15.60 3.16 -7.80
N GLN A 621 15.03 4.13 -7.11
CA GLN A 621 15.76 5.24 -6.50
C GLN A 621 15.56 5.23 -4.98
N THR A 622 16.67 5.22 -4.23
CA THR A 622 16.64 5.37 -2.77
C THR A 622 16.23 6.78 -2.39
N VAL A 623 15.32 6.88 -1.42
CA VAL A 623 14.86 8.16 -0.85
C VAL A 623 15.79 8.54 0.30
N SER A 624 16.62 9.56 0.08
CA SER A 624 17.55 10.09 1.09
C SER A 624 16.83 11.14 1.93
N GLY A 625 16.33 10.73 3.10
CA GLY A 625 15.56 11.61 3.98
C GLY A 625 14.94 10.96 5.23
N GLY A 626 15.08 9.64 5.42
CA GLY A 626 14.48 8.89 6.53
C GLY A 626 15.05 9.23 7.92
N SER A 627 14.80 10.45 8.39
CA SER A 627 14.79 10.83 9.78
C SER A 627 13.72 11.91 9.98
N SER A 628 12.50 11.66 9.56
CA SER A 628 11.37 12.45 10.04
C SER A 628 11.10 12.05 11.50
N GLN A 629 11.04 13.03 12.40
CA GLN A 629 10.45 12.81 13.72
C GLN A 629 9.02 12.27 13.50
N PRO A 630 8.59 11.22 14.23
CA PRO A 630 7.21 10.77 14.15
C PRO A 630 6.25 11.93 14.45
N GLN A 631 5.17 12.02 13.66
CA GLN A 631 4.18 13.09 13.78
C GLN A 631 3.59 13.17 15.20
N PRO A 632 3.28 14.37 15.70
CA PRO A 632 2.65 14.53 17.02
C PRO A 632 1.30 13.82 17.11
N VAL A 633 1.07 13.13 18.22
CA VAL A 633 -0.21 12.48 18.56
C VAL A 633 -0.94 13.34 19.57
N THR A 634 -2.24 13.57 19.41
CA THR A 634 -3.04 14.37 20.35
C THR A 634 -4.11 13.50 21.01
N ILE A 635 -4.21 13.56 22.34
CA ILE A 635 -5.16 12.78 23.15
C ILE A 635 -5.85 13.67 24.18
N GLY A 636 -7.10 13.36 24.52
CA GLY A 636 -7.88 14.13 25.48
C GLY A 636 -8.62 15.32 24.86
N SER A 637 -9.10 16.22 25.72
CA SER A 637 -9.76 17.46 25.33
C SER A 637 -9.64 18.51 26.43
N GLY A 638 -9.62 19.79 26.05
CA GLY A 638 -9.50 20.91 26.98
C GLY A 638 -8.53 21.98 26.46
N PRO A 639 -8.50 23.15 27.13
CA PRO A 639 -7.72 24.31 26.68
C PRO A 639 -6.22 24.20 26.98
N ASP A 640 -5.83 23.38 27.96
CA ASP A 640 -4.44 23.24 28.36
C ASP A 640 -3.80 22.05 27.62
N THR A 641 -2.57 22.24 27.15
CA THR A 641 -1.81 21.23 26.40
C THR A 641 -0.56 20.82 27.16
N LEU A 642 -0.57 19.62 27.71
CA LEU A 642 0.64 18.96 28.21
C LEU A 642 1.27 18.14 27.08
N ALA A 643 2.31 18.67 26.42
CA ALA A 643 3.03 17.96 25.37
C ALA A 643 4.19 17.13 25.95
N LEU A 644 4.11 15.80 25.84
CA LEU A 644 5.15 14.85 26.26
C LEU A 644 6.07 14.51 25.09
N GLN A 645 7.38 14.50 25.30
CA GLN A 645 8.37 14.04 24.32
C GLN A 645 8.75 12.61 24.64
N VAL A 646 8.24 11.66 23.85
CA VAL A 646 8.34 10.21 24.12
C VAL A 646 9.22 9.53 23.08
N SER A 647 10.00 8.53 23.48
CA SER A 647 10.78 7.66 22.59
C SER A 647 10.89 6.26 23.18
N GLU A 648 11.34 5.29 22.40
CA GLU A 648 11.40 3.88 22.80
C GLU A 648 12.68 3.16 22.34
N ASP A 649 12.99 2.05 23.01
CA ASP A 649 13.77 0.95 22.44
C ASP A 649 12.80 -0.18 22.08
N ALA A 650 12.55 -0.40 20.79
CA ALA A 650 11.63 -1.43 20.32
C ALA A 650 12.26 -2.83 20.37
N TRP A 651 11.54 -3.80 20.91
CA TRP A 651 11.91 -5.23 20.88
C TRP A 651 10.66 -6.10 20.93
N GLN A 652 10.45 -6.99 19.94
CA GLN A 652 9.23 -7.79 19.75
C GLN A 652 7.93 -6.95 19.60
N GLY A 653 8.04 -5.77 19.01
CA GLY A 653 6.98 -4.75 18.89
C GLY A 653 7.26 -3.52 19.76
N ASP A 654 6.49 -2.47 19.50
CA ASP A 654 6.69 -1.12 20.05
C ASP A 654 6.21 -1.01 21.51
N ALA A 655 6.75 -0.02 22.24
CA ALA A 655 6.39 0.33 23.59
C ALA A 655 5.01 0.99 23.64
N GLN A 656 4.14 0.42 24.46
CA GLN A 656 2.79 0.88 24.70
C GLN A 656 2.65 1.46 26.11
N PHE A 657 1.95 2.58 26.22
CA PHE A 657 1.78 3.28 27.49
C PHE A 657 0.41 3.94 27.62
N THR A 658 0.00 4.25 28.85
CA THR A 658 -1.14 5.14 29.10
C THR A 658 -0.68 6.40 29.81
N VAL A 659 -1.45 7.48 29.69
CA VAL A 659 -1.19 8.73 30.41
C VAL A 659 -2.38 9.06 31.30
N ALA A 660 -2.11 9.39 32.56
CA ALA A 660 -3.09 9.91 33.49
C ALA A 660 -2.62 11.23 34.10
N VAL A 661 -3.55 12.15 34.35
CA VAL A 661 -3.29 13.37 35.13
C VAL A 661 -4.18 13.34 36.37
N ASP A 662 -3.57 13.53 37.55
CA ASP A 662 -4.20 13.42 38.87
C ASP A 662 -4.98 12.11 39.08
N GLY A 663 -4.43 11.00 38.55
CA GLY A 663 -5.03 9.67 38.65
C GLY A 663 -6.19 9.41 37.69
N THR A 664 -6.52 10.36 36.80
CA THR A 664 -7.52 10.16 35.73
C THR A 664 -6.81 9.92 34.40
N GLN A 665 -7.03 8.77 33.80
CA GLN A 665 -6.45 8.45 32.48
C GLN A 665 -7.04 9.36 31.39
N ILE A 666 -6.17 9.92 30.56
CA ILE A 666 -6.51 10.75 29.40
C ILE A 666 -6.17 9.95 28.14
N GLY A 667 -7.19 9.64 27.33
CA GLY A 667 -7.05 8.81 26.13
C GLY A 667 -6.94 7.30 26.41
N GLY A 668 -6.66 6.53 25.35
CA GLY A 668 -6.45 5.07 25.41
C GLY A 668 -4.97 4.68 25.58
N VAL A 669 -4.65 3.41 25.32
CA VAL A 669 -3.26 2.96 25.18
C VAL A 669 -2.63 3.63 23.96
N GLN A 670 -1.47 4.23 24.14
CA GLN A 670 -0.65 4.88 23.14
C GLN A 670 0.51 3.98 22.74
N THR A 671 1.02 4.13 21.52
CA THR A 671 2.21 3.42 21.01
C THR A 671 3.26 4.45 20.66
N ALA A 672 4.45 4.37 21.25
CA ALA A 672 5.60 5.19 20.86
C ALA A 672 6.25 4.58 19.62
N THR A 673 6.62 5.39 18.63
CA THR A 673 7.34 4.92 17.42
C THR A 673 8.67 5.63 17.18
N ALA A 674 9.04 6.59 18.03
CA ALA A 674 10.31 7.30 17.95
C ALA A 674 11.45 6.48 18.57
N SER A 675 12.52 6.24 17.81
CA SER A 675 13.68 5.49 18.32
C SER A 675 14.54 6.33 19.27
N HIS A 676 14.70 5.85 20.50
CA HIS A 676 15.55 6.48 21.51
C HIS A 676 17.04 6.41 21.14
N ALA A 677 17.51 5.25 20.67
CA ALA A 677 18.89 5.06 20.22
C ALA A 677 19.28 5.96 19.04
N ALA A 678 18.31 6.35 18.19
CA ALA A 678 18.50 7.30 17.10
C ALA A 678 18.42 8.77 17.54
N GLY A 679 18.17 9.05 18.83
CA GLY A 679 17.99 10.40 19.36
C GLY A 679 16.67 11.05 18.91
N GLN A 680 15.70 10.27 18.46
CA GLN A 680 14.39 10.77 18.03
C GLN A 680 13.46 10.95 19.24
N SER A 681 12.43 11.75 19.06
CA SER A 681 11.29 11.81 19.98
C SER A 681 9.99 12.08 19.20
N GLN A 682 8.89 11.54 19.69
CA GLN A 682 7.54 11.76 19.23
C GLN A 682 6.79 12.58 20.27
N THR A 683 6.09 13.62 19.83
CA THR A 683 5.30 14.46 20.73
C THR A 683 3.91 13.85 20.97
N PHE A 684 3.49 13.75 22.22
CA PHE A 684 2.11 13.41 22.62
C PHE A 684 1.47 14.60 23.34
N ASN A 685 0.56 15.29 22.67
CA ASN A 685 -0.21 16.39 23.22
C ASN A 685 -1.38 15.84 24.04
N VAL A 686 -1.28 15.95 25.37
CA VAL A 686 -2.30 15.53 26.32
C VAL A 686 -3.15 16.75 26.67
N LEU A 687 -4.32 16.85 26.06
CA LEU A 687 -5.26 17.94 26.27
C LEU A 687 -6.08 17.72 27.53
N GLY A 688 -6.21 18.77 28.34
CA GLY A 688 -6.97 18.75 29.57
C GLY A 688 -7.46 20.14 29.98
N ASN A 689 -8.26 20.16 31.04
CA ASN A 689 -8.63 21.38 31.75
C ASN A 689 -8.00 21.30 33.15
N PHE A 690 -6.79 21.81 33.26
CA PHE A 690 -5.94 21.76 34.43
C PHE A 690 -6.12 23.04 35.25
N ALA A 691 -6.90 22.95 36.33
CA ALA A 691 -7.12 24.09 37.22
C ALA A 691 -5.81 24.63 37.79
N ALA A 692 -5.72 25.94 38.06
CA ALA A 692 -4.50 26.53 38.60
C ALA A 692 -3.97 25.78 39.84
N GLY A 693 -2.73 25.27 39.76
CA GLY A 693 -2.16 24.43 40.81
C GLY A 693 -1.16 23.39 40.29
N THR A 694 -0.62 22.58 41.20
CA THR A 694 0.29 21.48 40.87
C THR A 694 -0.51 20.22 40.56
N HIS A 695 -0.21 19.61 39.41
CA HIS A 695 -0.78 18.35 38.93
C HIS A 695 0.27 17.25 38.87
N THR A 696 -0.16 15.99 39.02
CA THR A 696 0.70 14.82 38.85
C THR A 696 0.36 14.12 37.54
N VAL A 697 1.36 13.96 36.67
CA VAL A 697 1.27 13.15 35.45
C VAL A 697 1.80 11.78 35.78
N THR A 698 1.06 10.75 35.40
CA THR A 698 1.48 9.35 35.48
C THR A 698 1.53 8.78 34.08
N VAL A 699 2.69 8.27 33.69
CA VAL A 699 2.88 7.46 32.48
C VAL A 699 3.01 6.01 32.95
N ASP A 700 2.19 5.12 32.39
CA ASP A 700 2.21 3.70 32.74
C ASP A 700 2.63 2.88 31.52
N PHE A 701 3.86 2.37 31.52
CA PHE A 701 4.39 1.48 30.48
C PHE A 701 3.79 0.08 30.61
N VAL A 702 2.85 -0.27 29.72
CA VAL A 702 1.93 -1.40 29.90
C VAL A 702 2.37 -2.72 29.26
N ASN A 703 3.31 -2.70 28.32
CA ASN A 703 3.74 -3.90 27.60
C ASN A 703 5.25 -4.18 27.73
N ASN A 704 5.84 -4.02 28.91
CA ASN A 704 7.26 -4.31 29.10
C ASN A 704 7.67 -5.76 28.73
N ALA A 705 8.83 -5.92 28.10
CA ALA A 705 9.41 -7.22 27.75
C ALA A 705 10.95 -7.18 27.79
N TYR A 706 11.57 -8.08 28.58
CA TYR A 706 13.04 -8.17 28.73
C TYR A 706 13.56 -9.58 28.40
N GLY A 707 14.44 -9.65 27.41
CA GLY A 707 15.09 -10.86 26.89
C GLY A 707 16.48 -11.16 27.48
N GLY A 708 16.93 -10.41 28.49
CA GLY A 708 18.17 -10.67 29.21
C GLY A 708 19.40 -9.86 28.76
N THR A 709 19.30 -9.03 27.72
CA THR A 709 20.34 -8.07 27.30
C THR A 709 19.73 -6.71 26.92
N PRO A 710 20.52 -5.61 26.91
CA PRO A 710 20.01 -4.29 26.51
C PRO A 710 19.46 -4.23 25.08
N GLN A 711 19.93 -5.09 24.16
CA GLN A 711 19.43 -5.17 22.77
C GLN A 711 18.14 -5.99 22.65
N THR A 712 17.77 -6.71 23.70
CA THR A 712 16.55 -7.51 23.78
C THR A 712 15.63 -6.98 24.88
N ASP A 713 15.68 -5.67 25.13
CA ASP A 713 14.88 -5.01 26.15
C ASP A 713 13.96 -3.99 25.49
N ARG A 714 12.67 -4.03 25.82
CA ARG A 714 11.71 -3.01 25.39
C ARG A 714 11.64 -1.93 26.44
N ASN A 715 12.00 -0.71 26.09
CA ASN A 715 12.04 0.42 27.03
C ASN A 715 11.20 1.59 26.54
N LEU A 716 10.61 2.33 27.46
CA LEU A 716 9.93 3.60 27.19
C LEU A 716 10.67 4.76 27.87
N TYR A 717 10.77 5.88 27.17
CA TYR A 717 11.43 7.09 27.63
C TYR A 717 10.51 8.29 27.46
N VAL A 718 10.37 9.09 28.51
CA VAL A 718 9.90 10.48 28.40
C VAL A 718 11.12 11.36 28.55
N THR A 719 11.48 12.09 27.50
CA THR A 719 12.71 12.89 27.44
C THR A 719 12.49 14.37 27.77
N GLY A 720 11.23 14.80 27.84
CA GLY A 720 10.83 16.14 28.25
C GLY A 720 9.32 16.32 28.22
N ALA A 721 8.82 17.41 28.81
CA ALA A 721 7.44 17.85 28.65
C ALA A 721 7.31 19.38 28.67
N THR A 722 6.25 19.90 28.06
CA THR A 722 5.83 21.29 28.16
C THR A 722 4.35 21.38 28.53
N ILE A 723 3.95 22.38 29.32
CA ILE A 723 2.56 22.75 29.59
C ILE A 723 2.31 24.12 28.96
N ASP A 724 1.38 24.19 28.02
CA ASP A 724 1.02 25.42 27.27
C ASP A 724 2.26 26.14 26.69
N GLY A 725 3.17 25.34 26.12
CA GLY A 725 4.43 25.82 25.55
C GLY A 725 5.53 26.16 26.59
N THR A 726 5.24 26.07 27.89
CA THR A 726 6.22 26.29 28.96
C THR A 726 6.87 24.97 29.38
N THR A 727 8.20 24.90 29.39
CA THR A 727 8.94 23.69 29.80
C THR A 727 8.60 23.28 31.24
N VAL A 728 8.32 21.99 31.45
CA VAL A 728 8.16 21.38 32.77
C VAL A 728 9.53 20.90 33.27
N PRO A 729 10.14 21.54 34.28
CA PRO A 729 11.47 21.15 34.74
C PRO A 729 11.46 19.75 35.37
N GLY A 730 12.37 18.87 34.93
CA GLY A 730 12.52 17.52 35.48
C GLY A 730 11.49 16.50 34.96
N ALA A 731 10.74 16.81 33.91
CA ALA A 731 9.82 15.88 33.25
C ALA A 731 10.56 14.85 32.37
N THR A 732 11.37 14.01 33.01
CA THR A 732 12.08 12.91 32.36
C THR A 732 11.78 11.59 33.07
N LEU A 733 11.32 10.59 32.32
CA LEU A 733 11.06 9.24 32.80
C LEU A 733 11.89 8.24 32.01
N THR A 734 12.41 7.22 32.70
CA THR A 734 13.14 6.12 32.08
C THR A 734 12.58 4.82 32.62
N GLU A 735 11.82 4.11 31.79
CA GLU A 735 10.98 2.99 32.22
C GLU A 735 11.56 1.66 31.71
N TYR A 736 12.61 1.18 32.39
CA TYR A 736 13.24 -0.12 32.14
C TYR A 736 12.40 -1.33 32.61
N SER A 737 11.26 -1.07 33.24
CA SER A 737 10.36 -2.10 33.75
C SER A 737 8.93 -1.56 33.73
N GLY A 738 7.97 -2.38 33.32
CA GLY A 738 6.57 -1.97 33.20
C GLY A 738 5.95 -1.54 34.53
N GLY A 739 5.02 -0.59 34.45
CA GLY A 739 4.32 0.01 35.59
C GLY A 739 4.42 1.54 35.62
N PRO A 740 3.63 2.20 36.50
CA PRO A 740 3.47 3.64 36.47
C PRO A 740 4.69 4.40 37.04
N GLN A 741 5.13 5.41 36.32
CA GLN A 741 6.05 6.45 36.79
C GLN A 741 5.38 7.82 36.69
N SER A 742 5.81 8.77 37.54
CA SER A 742 5.15 10.08 37.62
C SER A 742 6.11 11.25 37.72
N PHE A 743 5.69 12.40 37.20
CA PHE A 743 6.29 13.71 37.45
C PHE A 743 5.18 14.75 37.67
N THR A 744 5.53 15.97 38.08
CA THR A 744 4.54 17.04 38.36
C THR A 744 4.73 18.24 37.45
N PHE A 745 3.65 18.92 37.09
CA PHE A 745 3.67 20.25 36.46
C PHE A 745 2.77 21.23 37.21
N THR A 746 2.88 22.53 36.94
CA THR A 746 2.01 23.57 37.50
C THR A 746 1.29 24.29 36.37
N ALA A 747 -0.04 24.25 36.37
CA ALA A 747 -0.88 24.98 35.42
C ALA A 747 -1.16 26.41 35.94
N SER A 748 -1.10 27.43 35.07
CA SER A 748 -1.27 28.85 35.45
C SER A 748 -2.70 29.37 35.41
N GLY A 749 -3.68 28.60 34.93
CA GLY A 749 -5.11 28.95 34.96
C GLY A 749 -5.47 30.27 34.27
N GLY A 750 -4.87 30.57 33.12
CA GLY A 750 -5.18 31.79 32.36
C GLY A 750 -6.54 31.68 31.65
N SER A 751 -7.38 32.71 31.77
CA SER A 751 -8.57 32.87 30.92
C SER A 751 -8.17 33.16 29.47
N ALA A 752 -8.94 32.65 28.49
CA ALA A 752 -8.68 32.87 27.07
C ALA A 752 -8.57 34.37 26.70
N PRO A 753 -7.70 34.76 25.74
CA PRO A 753 -7.56 36.14 25.32
C PRO A 753 -8.86 36.73 24.75
N VAL A 754 -9.23 37.93 25.18
CA VAL A 754 -10.38 38.68 24.62
C VAL A 754 -9.91 39.46 23.40
N THR A 755 -10.56 39.32 22.25
CA THR A 755 -10.13 40.00 21.01
C THR A 755 -11.13 41.08 20.58
N ILE A 756 -10.63 42.28 20.24
CA ILE A 756 -11.41 43.44 19.80
C ILE A 756 -10.78 44.10 18.58
N GLY A 757 -11.60 44.68 17.71
CA GLY A 757 -11.13 45.34 16.49
C GLY A 757 -10.99 44.38 15.30
N SER A 758 -10.35 44.87 14.24
CA SER A 758 -10.03 44.11 13.03
C SER A 758 -8.82 44.72 12.33
N GLY A 759 -7.96 43.88 11.75
CA GLY A 759 -6.75 44.33 11.05
C GLY A 759 -5.62 43.30 11.22
N PRO A 760 -4.53 43.44 10.45
CA PRO A 760 -3.44 42.48 10.43
C PRO A 760 -2.51 42.59 11.64
N ASP A 761 -2.47 43.73 12.32
CA ASP A 761 -1.59 43.97 13.47
C ASP A 761 -2.34 43.68 14.77
N THR A 762 -1.68 43.03 15.73
CA THR A 762 -2.23 42.63 17.03
C THR A 762 -1.49 43.30 18.17
N LEU A 763 -2.14 44.25 18.84
CA LEU A 763 -1.68 44.81 20.11
C LEU A 763 -2.29 44.03 21.28
N ALA A 764 -1.52 43.14 21.89
CA ALA A 764 -1.92 42.39 23.07
C ALA A 764 -1.67 43.20 24.36
N LEU A 765 -2.71 43.54 25.11
CA LEU A 765 -2.65 44.20 26.42
C LEU A 765 -2.84 43.18 27.54
N GLN A 766 -1.93 43.13 28.51
CA GLN A 766 -2.11 42.36 29.74
C GLN A 766 -2.76 43.26 30.78
N VAL A 767 -3.98 42.93 31.19
CA VAL A 767 -4.80 43.79 32.05
C VAL A 767 -5.23 43.03 33.30
N SER A 768 -5.26 43.71 34.44
CA SER A 768 -5.76 43.19 35.71
C SER A 768 -6.48 44.29 36.49
N GLU A 769 -7.22 43.92 37.53
CA GLU A 769 -8.05 44.84 38.31
C GLU A 769 -8.00 44.59 39.82
N ASP A 770 -8.37 45.64 40.57
CA ASP A 770 -8.89 45.50 41.93
C ASP A 770 -10.42 45.68 41.87
N ALA A 771 -11.19 44.60 41.97
CA ALA A 771 -12.65 44.65 41.87
C ALA A 771 -13.30 45.22 43.14
N TRP A 772 -14.19 46.21 42.99
CA TRP A 772 -15.02 46.72 44.09
C TRP A 772 -16.36 47.29 43.56
N GLN A 773 -17.50 46.76 44.04
CA GLN A 773 -18.85 47.04 43.55
C GLN A 773 -19.09 46.73 42.05
N GLY A 774 -18.42 45.68 41.55
CA GLY A 774 -18.37 45.30 40.13
C GLY A 774 -16.98 45.52 39.54
N ASP A 775 -16.76 44.94 38.36
CA ASP A 775 -15.45 44.84 37.70
C ASP A 775 -15.04 46.15 37.00
N ALA A 776 -13.74 46.34 36.79
CA ALA A 776 -13.15 47.49 36.11
C ALA A 776 -13.46 47.47 34.62
N GLN A 777 -14.03 48.56 34.13
CA GLN A 777 -14.39 48.74 32.73
C GLN A 777 -13.52 49.80 32.07
N PHE A 778 -13.07 49.52 30.86
CA PHE A 778 -12.20 50.42 30.11
C PHE A 778 -12.47 50.40 28.61
N THR A 779 -12.05 51.44 27.90
CA THR A 779 -11.98 51.43 26.44
C THR A 779 -10.53 51.53 25.99
N VAL A 780 -10.25 51.08 24.77
CA VAL A 780 -8.93 51.21 24.15
C VAL A 780 -9.05 52.04 22.89
N ALA A 781 -8.17 53.03 22.73
CA ALA A 781 -8.02 53.79 21.51
C ALA A 781 -6.56 53.78 21.04
N VAL A 782 -6.34 53.70 19.73
CA VAL A 782 -5.02 53.89 19.12
C VAL A 782 -5.08 55.15 18.26
N ASP A 783 -4.13 56.07 18.48
CA ASP A 783 -4.06 57.40 17.87
C ASP A 783 -5.36 58.20 17.97
N GLY A 784 -6.03 58.10 19.13
CA GLY A 784 -7.28 58.80 19.40
C GLY A 784 -8.52 58.18 18.76
N THR A 785 -8.39 57.06 18.05
CA THR A 785 -9.54 56.29 17.51
C THR A 785 -9.82 55.09 18.41
N GLN A 786 -11.02 55.03 18.99
CA GLN A 786 -11.42 53.90 19.83
C GLN A 786 -11.58 52.62 19.00
N ILE A 787 -10.99 51.52 19.47
CA ILE A 787 -11.08 50.18 18.87
C ILE A 787 -11.94 49.31 19.79
N GLY A 788 -13.04 48.80 19.26
CA GLY A 788 -14.02 48.00 20.02
C GLY A 788 -14.90 48.81 20.97
N GLY A 789 -15.67 48.10 21.79
CA GLY A 789 -16.57 48.66 22.82
C GLY A 789 -15.90 48.79 24.19
N VAL A 790 -16.72 49.01 25.23
CA VAL A 790 -16.27 48.96 26.64
C VAL A 790 -15.91 47.52 27.00
N GLN A 791 -14.70 47.31 27.50
CA GLN A 791 -14.15 46.05 27.97
C GLN A 791 -14.27 45.93 29.48
N THR A 792 -14.29 44.70 30.00
CA THR A 792 -14.34 44.42 31.45
C THR A 792 -13.15 43.55 31.84
N ALA A 793 -12.29 44.04 32.74
CA ALA A 793 -11.22 43.26 33.34
C ALA A 793 -11.76 42.43 34.51
N THR A 794 -11.41 41.15 34.60
CA THR A 794 -11.83 40.21 35.66
C THR A 794 -10.64 39.53 36.36
N ALA A 795 -9.43 39.65 35.80
CA ALA A 795 -8.20 39.11 36.39
C ALA A 795 -7.75 39.92 37.62
N SER A 796 -7.55 39.24 38.74
CA SER A 796 -7.21 39.92 40.00
C SER A 796 -5.74 40.36 40.07
N HIS A 797 -5.52 41.66 40.22
CA HIS A 797 -4.18 42.23 40.36
C HIS A 797 -3.48 41.76 41.65
N ALA A 798 -4.21 41.73 42.78
CA ALA A 798 -3.68 41.26 44.06
C ALA A 798 -3.25 39.78 44.05
N ALA A 799 -3.81 38.96 43.15
CA ALA A 799 -3.42 37.57 42.94
C ALA A 799 -2.23 37.42 41.95
N GLY A 800 -1.71 38.53 41.41
CA GLY A 800 -0.67 38.52 40.38
C GLY A 800 -1.17 38.02 39.02
N GLN A 801 -2.48 38.00 38.80
CA GLN A 801 -3.08 37.53 37.54
C GLN A 801 -3.10 38.66 36.51
N SER A 802 -3.21 38.30 35.24
CA SER A 802 -3.51 39.22 34.14
C SER A 802 -4.30 38.46 33.09
N GLN A 803 -5.24 39.15 32.44
CA GLN A 803 -5.94 38.64 31.26
C GLN A 803 -5.46 39.40 30.03
N THR A 804 -5.38 38.70 28.91
CA THR A 804 -4.94 39.29 27.64
C THR A 804 -6.11 39.88 26.87
N PHE A 805 -5.95 41.10 26.37
CA PHE A 805 -6.83 41.73 25.40
C PHE A 805 -6.09 41.99 24.09
N ASN A 806 -6.45 41.29 23.02
CA ASN A 806 -5.91 41.49 21.69
C ASN A 806 -6.68 42.61 20.99
N VAL A 807 -6.00 43.72 20.70
CA VAL A 807 -6.55 44.88 20.00
C VAL A 807 -6.03 44.85 18.57
N LEU A 808 -6.91 44.44 17.65
CA LEU A 808 -6.59 44.31 16.23
C LEU A 808 -6.74 45.65 15.51
N GLY A 809 -5.76 45.97 14.67
CA GLY A 809 -5.77 47.19 13.87
C GLY A 809 -4.86 47.11 12.65
N SER A 810 -4.85 48.18 11.87
CA SER A 810 -3.91 48.39 10.76
C SER A 810 -3.07 49.62 11.10
N PHE A 811 -1.92 49.41 11.73
CA PHE A 811 -1.03 50.45 12.23
C PHE A 811 0.11 50.66 11.24
N ALA A 812 0.14 51.86 10.62
CA ALA A 812 1.16 52.22 9.65
C ALA A 812 2.58 52.20 10.28
N ALA A 813 3.65 52.14 9.48
CA ALA A 813 5.00 52.23 10.03
C ALA A 813 5.19 53.55 10.79
N GLY A 814 5.55 53.47 12.08
CA GLY A 814 5.74 54.67 12.90
C GLY A 814 5.35 54.50 14.36
N THR A 815 5.49 55.57 15.14
CA THR A 815 5.11 55.59 16.56
C THR A 815 3.63 55.91 16.70
N HIS A 816 2.91 55.03 17.39
CA HIS A 816 1.49 55.15 17.72
C HIS A 816 1.31 55.36 19.22
N THR A 817 0.19 55.97 19.59
CA THR A 817 -0.20 56.17 20.99
C THR A 817 -1.42 55.32 21.32
N VAL A 818 -1.27 54.39 22.26
CA VAL A 818 -2.36 53.63 22.86
C VAL A 818 -2.90 54.43 24.02
N THR A 819 -4.21 54.58 24.08
CA THR A 819 -4.92 55.18 25.20
C THR A 819 -5.87 54.14 25.78
N VAL A 820 -5.69 53.85 27.06
CA VAL A 820 -6.62 53.05 27.86
C VAL A 820 -7.40 54.03 28.73
N ASP A 821 -8.72 54.03 28.63
CA ASP A 821 -9.59 54.93 29.39
C ASP A 821 -10.40 54.12 30.40
N PHE A 822 -10.04 54.21 31.68
CA PHE A 822 -10.77 53.57 32.77
C PHE A 822 -12.08 54.32 33.06
N VAL A 823 -13.22 53.76 32.62
CA VAL A 823 -14.48 54.50 32.49
C VAL A 823 -15.43 54.40 33.69
N ASN A 824 -15.26 53.40 34.56
CA ASN A 824 -16.19 53.16 35.68
C ASN A 824 -15.52 53.25 37.06
N ASN A 825 -14.58 54.18 37.25
CA ASN A 825 -13.91 54.35 38.54
C ASN A 825 -14.88 54.57 39.73
N ALA A 826 -14.59 53.94 40.87
CA ALA A 826 -15.35 54.09 42.10
C ALA A 826 -14.44 53.96 43.33
N TYR A 827 -14.35 55.04 44.14
CA TYR A 827 -13.53 55.08 45.35
C TYR A 827 -14.35 55.26 46.63
N GLY A 828 -14.24 54.29 47.55
CA GLY A 828 -14.92 54.24 48.84
C GLY A 828 -14.09 54.72 50.03
N GLY A 829 -12.93 55.36 49.82
CA GLY A 829 -12.11 55.97 50.88
C GLY A 829 -10.99 55.11 51.48
N THR A 830 -10.81 53.85 51.03
CA THR A 830 -9.71 52.96 51.43
C THR A 830 -9.21 52.14 50.24
N PRO A 831 -7.96 51.62 50.23
CA PRO A 831 -7.47 50.77 49.14
C PRO A 831 -8.29 49.50 48.91
N GLN A 832 -8.93 48.94 49.94
CA GLN A 832 -9.79 47.75 49.82
C GLN A 832 -11.21 48.07 49.31
N THR A 833 -11.54 49.36 49.23
CA THR A 833 -12.80 49.87 48.71
C THR A 833 -12.57 50.76 47.50
N ASP A 834 -11.52 50.46 46.74
CA ASP A 834 -11.14 51.19 45.53
C ASP A 834 -11.18 50.25 44.33
N ARG A 835 -11.78 50.71 43.23
CA ARG A 835 -11.76 49.98 41.97
C ARG A 835 -10.63 50.53 41.12
N ASN A 836 -9.64 49.71 40.83
CA ASN A 836 -8.47 50.11 40.05
C ASN A 836 -8.31 49.22 38.80
N LEU A 837 -7.74 49.80 37.75
CA LEU A 837 -7.34 49.08 36.54
C LEU A 837 -5.82 49.14 36.39
N TYR A 838 -5.23 48.03 35.96
CA TYR A 838 -3.80 47.91 35.73
C TYR A 838 -3.55 47.32 34.34
N VAL A 839 -2.70 47.98 33.56
CA VAL A 839 -2.04 47.34 32.41
C VAL A 839 -0.67 46.89 32.90
N THR A 840 -0.43 45.59 32.93
CA THR A 840 0.78 44.96 33.49
C THR A 840 1.82 44.61 32.41
N GLY A 841 1.46 44.84 31.14
CA GLY A 841 2.35 44.73 29.99
C GLY A 841 1.59 44.86 28.67
N ALA A 842 2.33 45.08 27.58
CA ALA A 842 1.77 45.03 26.24
C ALA A 842 2.79 44.46 25.23
N ALA A 843 2.29 43.92 24.13
CA ALA A 843 3.09 43.49 22.97
C ALA A 843 2.40 43.85 21.67
N ILE A 844 3.15 44.24 20.64
CA ILE A 844 2.67 44.44 19.27
C ILE A 844 3.26 43.34 18.39
N ASP A 845 2.40 42.57 17.72
CA ASP A 845 2.77 41.45 16.84
C ASP A 845 3.79 40.49 17.47
N GLY A 846 3.53 40.13 18.73
CA GLY A 846 4.40 39.25 19.53
C GLY A 846 5.66 39.93 20.10
N THR A 847 5.94 41.19 19.76
CA THR A 847 7.07 41.95 20.29
C THR A 847 6.67 42.77 21.52
N THR A 848 7.29 42.49 22.67
CA THR A 848 7.02 43.23 23.92
C THR A 848 7.30 44.73 23.77
N ILE A 849 6.40 45.57 24.28
CA ILE A 849 6.53 47.02 24.33
C ILE A 849 7.14 47.41 25.69
N PRO A 850 8.41 47.84 25.75
CA PRO A 850 9.05 48.17 27.02
C PRO A 850 8.39 49.39 27.67
N GLY A 851 8.00 49.26 28.94
CA GLY A 851 7.40 50.36 29.71
C GLY A 851 5.89 50.55 29.52
N ALA A 852 5.20 49.62 28.84
CA ALA A 852 3.74 49.61 28.70
C ALA A 852 3.01 49.15 29.97
N ASN A 853 3.31 49.79 31.10
CA ASN A 853 2.61 49.57 32.36
C ASN A 853 1.78 50.81 32.71
N LEU A 854 0.48 50.62 32.93
CA LEU A 854 -0.42 51.67 33.40
C LEU A 854 -0.99 51.28 34.75
N THR A 855 -1.09 52.25 35.65
CA THR A 855 -1.70 52.08 36.96
C THR A 855 -2.74 53.17 37.16
N GLU A 856 -4.01 52.80 37.06
CA GLU A 856 -5.13 53.74 36.94
C GLU A 856 -5.94 53.76 38.23
N TYR A 857 -5.45 54.52 39.23
CA TYR A 857 -6.13 54.74 40.53
C TYR A 857 -7.31 55.73 40.46
N SER A 858 -7.55 56.34 39.29
CA SER A 858 -8.63 57.28 39.08
C SER A 858 -9.08 57.22 37.63
N GLY A 859 -10.39 57.27 37.39
CA GLY A 859 -10.94 57.15 36.03
C GLY A 859 -10.50 58.27 35.09
N GLY A 860 -10.38 57.93 33.82
CA GLY A 860 -9.90 58.79 32.75
C GLY A 860 -8.73 58.17 31.96
N PRO A 861 -8.36 58.75 30.80
CA PRO A 861 -7.42 58.16 29.87
C PRO A 861 -5.97 58.21 30.37
N GLN A 862 -5.27 57.08 30.30
CA GLN A 862 -3.83 56.97 30.37
C GLN A 862 -3.27 56.41 29.06
N SER A 863 -2.03 56.76 28.73
CA SER A 863 -1.46 56.40 27.43
C SER A 863 -0.01 55.93 27.52
N PHE A 864 0.35 55.03 26.62
CA PHE A 864 1.74 54.69 26.30
C PHE A 864 1.92 54.63 24.78
N SER A 865 3.16 54.60 24.31
CA SER A 865 3.46 54.55 22.88
C SER A 865 4.11 53.23 22.49
N PHE A 866 3.84 52.78 21.28
CA PHE A 866 4.58 51.69 20.62
C PHE A 866 4.98 52.12 19.22
N THR A 867 5.97 51.45 18.65
CA THR A 867 6.36 51.66 17.25
C THR A 867 5.92 50.44 16.47
N ALA A 868 5.00 50.61 15.53
CA ALA A 868 4.63 49.57 14.58
C ALA A 868 5.68 49.54 13.47
N SER A 869 6.14 48.34 13.08
CA SER A 869 7.04 48.13 11.94
C SER A 869 6.37 48.40 10.59
N GLY A 870 5.04 48.54 10.60
CA GLY A 870 4.19 48.86 9.45
C GLY A 870 4.15 47.75 8.43
N GLY A 871 3.09 46.93 8.49
CA GLY A 871 2.63 46.25 7.29
C GLY A 871 2.13 47.30 6.30
N SER A 872 2.73 47.39 5.12
CA SER A 872 2.16 48.21 4.04
C SER A 872 0.78 47.68 3.68
N ALA A 873 -0.23 48.56 3.57
CA ALA A 873 -1.56 48.15 3.11
C ALA A 873 -1.46 47.42 1.76
N PRO A 874 -2.26 46.34 1.53
CA PRO A 874 -2.16 45.57 0.30
C PRO A 874 -2.35 46.43 -0.95
N VAL A 875 -1.51 46.20 -1.96
CA VAL A 875 -1.64 46.84 -3.27
C VAL A 875 -2.59 46.01 -4.11
N THR A 876 -3.81 46.48 -4.32
CA THR A 876 -4.83 45.76 -5.10
C THR A 876 -4.71 46.01 -6.60
N ILE A 877 -4.70 44.93 -7.39
CA ILE A 877 -4.71 44.95 -8.85
C ILE A 877 -5.78 44.00 -9.40
N GLY A 878 -6.44 44.39 -10.50
CA GLY A 878 -7.51 43.58 -11.10
C GLY A 878 -8.91 43.87 -10.55
N SER A 879 -9.84 42.94 -10.81
CA SER A 879 -11.23 43.00 -10.35
C SER A 879 -11.88 41.62 -10.40
N GLY A 880 -12.66 41.26 -9.38
CA GLY A 880 -13.38 39.99 -9.31
C GLY A 880 -13.67 39.59 -7.87
N PRO A 881 -14.44 38.51 -7.65
CA PRO A 881 -14.79 38.04 -6.30
C PRO A 881 -13.65 37.33 -5.58
N ASP A 882 -12.69 36.76 -6.31
CA ASP A 882 -11.61 35.95 -5.75
C ASP A 882 -10.34 36.80 -5.58
N THR A 883 -9.62 36.57 -4.49
CA THR A 883 -8.44 37.34 -4.09
C THR A 883 -7.23 36.43 -3.94
N LEU A 884 -6.30 36.52 -4.89
CA LEU A 884 -4.96 35.95 -4.73
C LEU A 884 -4.03 37.00 -4.13
N ALA A 885 -3.72 36.88 -2.84
CA ALA A 885 -2.80 37.79 -2.15
C ALA A 885 -1.36 37.27 -2.24
N LEU A 886 -0.48 38.00 -2.92
CA LEU A 886 0.95 37.68 -3.06
C LEU A 886 1.76 38.45 -2.03
N GLN A 887 2.59 37.76 -1.24
CA GLN A 887 3.57 38.40 -0.36
C GLN A 887 4.89 38.55 -1.11
N VAL A 888 5.31 39.78 -1.37
CA VAL A 888 6.45 40.09 -2.23
C VAL A 888 7.47 40.94 -1.48
N SER A 889 8.75 40.64 -1.67
CA SER A 889 9.89 41.42 -1.13
C SER A 889 11.01 41.51 -2.15
N GLU A 890 12.00 42.36 -1.90
CA GLU A 890 13.12 42.62 -2.82
C GLU A 890 14.46 42.79 -2.11
N ASP A 891 15.54 42.58 -2.89
CA ASP A 891 16.85 43.18 -2.64
C ASP A 891 17.01 44.39 -3.58
N ALA A 892 16.93 45.61 -3.05
CA ALA A 892 17.01 46.81 -3.86
C ALA A 892 18.46 47.17 -4.23
N TRP A 893 18.75 47.34 -5.54
CA TRP A 893 20.03 47.86 -6.02
C TRP A 893 19.87 48.71 -7.28
N GLN A 894 20.33 49.97 -7.24
CA GLN A 894 20.12 50.99 -8.30
C GLN A 894 18.63 51.28 -8.64
N GLY A 895 17.75 51.19 -7.63
CA GLY A 895 16.29 51.32 -7.73
C GLY A 895 15.57 50.01 -7.43
N ASP A 896 14.26 50.08 -7.29
CA ASP A 896 13.41 48.99 -6.80
C ASP A 896 13.07 47.95 -7.90
N ALA A 897 12.78 46.72 -7.50
CA ALA A 897 12.37 45.61 -8.35
C ALA A 897 10.97 45.83 -8.92
N GLN A 898 10.86 45.70 -10.24
CA GLN A 898 9.64 45.87 -10.99
C GLN A 898 9.18 44.56 -11.60
N PHE A 899 7.89 44.25 -11.48
CA PHE A 899 7.34 42.99 -11.97
C PHE A 899 5.92 43.13 -12.51
N THR A 900 5.45 42.13 -13.26
CA THR A 900 4.03 42.00 -13.65
C THR A 900 3.49 40.65 -13.21
N VAL A 901 2.19 40.59 -12.93
CA VAL A 901 1.51 39.34 -12.56
C VAL A 901 0.53 38.94 -13.67
N SER A 902 0.56 37.66 -14.06
CA SER A 902 -0.43 37.06 -14.95
C SER A 902 -1.06 35.83 -14.31
N VAL A 903 -2.35 35.61 -14.53
CA VAL A 903 -3.04 34.35 -14.18
C VAL A 903 -3.50 33.70 -15.47
N ASP A 904 -3.14 32.43 -15.67
CA ASP A 904 -3.39 31.64 -16.88
C ASP A 904 -2.96 32.36 -18.17
N GLY A 905 -1.78 32.98 -18.11
CA GLY A 905 -1.20 33.73 -19.24
C GLY A 905 -1.86 35.08 -19.52
N THR A 906 -2.86 35.50 -18.74
CA THR A 906 -3.49 36.82 -18.85
C THR A 906 -2.95 37.75 -17.76
N GLN A 907 -2.29 38.85 -18.16
CA GLN A 907 -1.77 39.83 -17.22
C GLN A 907 -2.90 40.54 -16.46
N ILE A 908 -2.79 40.59 -15.14
CA ILE A 908 -3.72 41.31 -14.26
C ILE A 908 -3.00 42.56 -13.73
N GLY A 909 -3.55 43.74 -14.05
CA GLY A 909 -2.95 45.02 -13.68
C GLY A 909 -1.75 45.46 -14.52
N GLY A 910 -1.04 46.48 -14.05
CA GLY A 910 0.16 47.05 -14.70
C GLY A 910 1.48 46.54 -14.10
N VAL A 911 2.59 47.22 -14.42
CA VAL A 911 3.88 47.00 -13.76
C VAL A 911 3.78 47.41 -12.29
N GLN A 912 4.15 46.51 -11.39
CA GLN A 912 4.22 46.70 -9.95
C GLN A 912 5.66 46.99 -9.51
N THR A 913 5.83 47.55 -8.33
CA THR A 913 7.13 47.83 -7.72
C THR A 913 7.15 47.27 -6.30
N ALA A 914 8.05 46.33 -6.03
CA ALA A 914 8.32 45.85 -4.68
C ALA A 914 9.16 46.89 -3.94
N THR A 915 8.85 47.18 -2.68
CA THR A 915 9.59 48.13 -1.83
C THR A 915 9.93 47.54 -0.45
N ALA A 916 9.44 46.34 -0.15
CA ALA A 916 9.68 45.63 1.11
C ALA A 916 11.03 44.91 1.06
N SER A 917 11.87 45.12 2.07
CA SER A 917 13.23 44.56 2.09
C SER A 917 13.24 43.08 2.51
N HIS A 918 13.73 42.22 1.62
CA HIS A 918 13.86 40.79 1.89
C HIS A 918 14.85 40.50 3.02
N ALA A 919 16.02 41.15 3.00
CA ALA A 919 17.04 41.00 4.04
C ALA A 919 16.58 41.42 5.46
N ALA A 920 15.55 42.26 5.55
CA ALA A 920 14.93 42.66 6.81
C ALA A 920 13.79 41.72 7.25
N GLY A 921 13.51 40.65 6.49
CA GLY A 921 12.38 39.75 6.71
C GLY A 921 11.02 40.39 6.46
N GLN A 922 10.99 41.48 5.68
CA GLN A 922 9.76 42.20 5.36
C GLN A 922 9.14 41.67 4.07
N SER A 923 7.81 41.73 3.98
CA SER A 923 7.06 41.51 2.73
C SER A 923 5.95 42.55 2.62
N GLN A 924 5.59 42.91 1.39
CA GLN A 924 4.41 43.71 1.08
C GLN A 924 3.41 42.85 0.31
N THR A 925 2.12 43.02 0.59
CA THR A 925 1.06 42.22 -0.03
C THR A 925 0.55 42.87 -1.33
N PHE A 926 0.34 42.07 -2.36
CA PHE A 926 -0.36 42.45 -3.59
C PHE A 926 -1.61 41.59 -3.79
N ASP A 927 -2.78 42.19 -3.71
CA ASP A 927 -4.06 41.50 -3.91
C ASP A 927 -4.42 41.48 -5.39
N VAL A 928 -4.31 40.31 -6.00
CA VAL A 928 -4.61 40.07 -7.42
C VAL A 928 -6.04 39.57 -7.52
N LEU A 929 -6.96 40.47 -7.86
CA LEU A 929 -8.38 40.19 -7.95
C LEU A 929 -8.77 39.62 -9.32
N GLY A 930 -9.56 38.55 -9.30
CA GLY A 930 -10.07 37.93 -10.51
C GLY A 930 -11.31 37.06 -10.26
N THR A 931 -11.75 36.39 -11.32
CA THR A 931 -12.77 35.33 -11.25
C THR A 931 -12.08 34.04 -11.64
N PHE A 932 -11.52 33.36 -10.64
CA PHE A 932 -10.74 32.13 -10.76
C PHE A 932 -11.69 30.98 -10.44
N GLY A 933 -12.24 30.34 -11.49
CA GLY A 933 -13.18 29.24 -11.34
C GLY A 933 -12.60 28.02 -10.59
N SER A 934 -13.40 26.97 -10.41
CA SER A 934 -12.86 25.71 -9.87
C SER A 934 -11.83 25.11 -10.83
N GLY A 935 -10.64 24.79 -10.32
CA GLY A 935 -9.57 24.17 -11.11
C GLY A 935 -8.20 24.74 -10.78
N SER A 936 -7.16 24.12 -11.30
CA SER A 936 -5.79 24.62 -11.15
C SER A 936 -5.57 25.81 -12.09
N HIS A 937 -5.04 26.89 -11.52
CA HIS A 937 -4.66 28.12 -12.20
C HIS A 937 -3.16 28.33 -12.05
N THR A 938 -2.51 28.87 -13.08
CA THR A 938 -1.08 29.19 -13.05
C THR A 938 -0.89 30.68 -12.88
N VAL A 939 -0.19 31.08 -11.82
CA VAL A 939 0.25 32.46 -11.58
C VAL A 939 1.66 32.59 -12.11
N SER A 940 1.90 33.60 -12.92
CA SER A 940 3.24 33.96 -13.39
C SER A 940 3.60 35.36 -12.89
N VAL A 941 4.69 35.43 -12.12
CA VAL A 941 5.33 36.68 -11.69
C VAL A 941 6.54 36.87 -12.59
N ASN A 942 6.61 38.01 -13.28
CA ASN A 942 7.65 38.28 -14.27
C ASN A 942 8.49 39.47 -13.84
N PHE A 943 9.68 39.21 -13.29
CA PHE A 943 10.65 40.21 -12.88
C PHE A 943 11.31 40.89 -14.09
N LEU A 944 11.19 42.22 -14.17
CA LEU A 944 11.40 42.98 -15.41
C LEU A 944 12.75 43.72 -15.48
N ASN A 945 13.23 44.23 -14.36
CA ASN A 945 14.38 45.15 -14.32
C ASN A 945 15.56 44.58 -13.54
N ASP A 946 15.88 43.31 -13.73
CA ASP A 946 17.06 42.68 -13.15
C ASP A 946 18.37 43.46 -13.45
N ALA A 947 19.25 43.55 -12.45
CA ALA A 947 20.53 44.22 -12.54
C ALA A 947 21.55 43.62 -11.54
N TYR A 948 22.68 43.14 -12.06
CA TYR A 948 23.75 42.55 -11.25
C TYR A 948 25.10 43.28 -11.39
N GLY A 949 25.66 43.71 -10.26
CA GLY A 949 26.93 44.43 -10.14
C GLY A 949 28.16 43.58 -9.82
N GLY A 950 28.02 42.25 -9.75
CA GLY A 950 29.14 41.31 -9.51
C GLY A 950 29.31 40.85 -8.05
N THR A 951 28.45 41.29 -7.12
CA THR A 951 28.40 40.83 -5.73
C THR A 951 26.95 40.73 -5.23
N PRO A 952 26.64 39.90 -4.21
CA PRO A 952 25.29 39.79 -3.65
C PRO A 952 24.73 41.12 -3.11
N GLN A 953 25.58 42.02 -2.60
CA GLN A 953 25.15 43.34 -2.11
C GLN A 953 24.87 44.36 -3.23
N THR A 954 25.18 43.97 -4.45
CA THR A 954 24.97 44.76 -5.67
C THR A 954 24.10 44.01 -6.66
N ASP A 955 23.18 43.21 -6.15
CA ASP A 955 22.26 42.39 -6.93
C ASP A 955 20.84 42.84 -6.65
N ARG A 956 20.03 42.98 -7.72
CA ARG A 956 18.61 43.29 -7.57
C ARG A 956 17.81 42.01 -7.75
N ASN A 957 17.18 41.56 -6.68
CA ASN A 957 16.38 40.34 -6.68
C ASN A 957 14.93 40.63 -6.31
N LEU A 958 14.01 39.80 -6.80
CA LEU A 958 12.61 39.80 -6.40
C LEU A 958 12.26 38.46 -5.73
N TYR A 959 11.44 38.52 -4.68
CA TYR A 959 11.02 37.35 -3.93
C TYR A 959 9.51 37.36 -3.77
N VAL A 960 8.86 36.24 -4.07
CA VAL A 960 7.54 35.93 -3.53
C VAL A 960 7.76 35.05 -2.31
N THR A 961 7.39 35.52 -1.13
CA THR A 961 7.63 34.83 0.15
C THR A 961 6.42 34.04 0.64
N GLY A 962 5.34 34.05 -0.15
CA GLY A 962 4.12 33.29 0.10
C GLY A 962 2.94 33.85 -0.68
N ALA A 963 1.86 33.08 -0.76
CA ALA A 963 0.59 33.55 -1.30
C ALA A 963 -0.60 32.88 -0.60
N THR A 964 -1.76 33.53 -0.65
CA THR A 964 -3.04 32.95 -0.25
C THR A 964 -4.09 33.16 -1.34
N ILE A 965 -4.98 32.19 -1.55
CA ILE A 965 -6.21 32.35 -2.33
C ILE A 965 -7.41 32.38 -1.38
N ASP A 966 -8.14 33.50 -1.37
CA ASP A 966 -9.30 33.73 -0.50
C ASP A 966 -9.03 33.40 0.98
N GLY A 967 -7.84 33.79 1.45
CA GLY A 967 -7.37 33.57 2.82
C GLY A 967 -6.78 32.18 3.09
N THR A 968 -6.83 31.26 2.12
CA THR A 968 -6.22 29.92 2.23
C THR A 968 -4.79 29.95 1.68
N ALA A 969 -3.81 29.46 2.45
CA ALA A 969 -2.42 29.41 1.99
C ALA A 969 -2.28 28.60 0.69
N VAL A 970 -1.45 29.10 -0.23
CA VAL A 970 -1.06 28.39 -1.46
C VAL A 970 0.31 27.74 -1.22
N PRO A 971 0.38 26.40 -1.01
CA PRO A 971 1.64 25.72 -0.80
C PRO A 971 2.53 25.84 -2.03
N GLY A 972 3.82 26.12 -1.83
CA GLY A 972 4.79 26.24 -2.92
C GLY A 972 4.79 27.59 -3.67
N ALA A 973 4.07 28.60 -3.19
CA ALA A 973 4.05 29.94 -3.80
C ALA A 973 5.35 30.76 -3.61
N ASN A 974 6.41 30.17 -3.04
CA ASN A 974 7.68 30.85 -2.83
C ASN A 974 8.49 30.90 -4.12
N LEU A 975 8.78 32.10 -4.62
CA LEU A 975 9.61 32.32 -5.80
C LEU A 975 10.85 33.12 -5.42
N ASN A 976 12.02 32.62 -5.78
CA ASN A 976 13.30 33.34 -5.64
C ASN A 976 13.77 33.75 -7.04
N GLU A 977 13.49 34.99 -7.45
CA GLU A 977 13.78 35.49 -8.80
C GLU A 977 15.11 36.24 -8.83
N TYR A 978 16.21 35.47 -8.88
CA TYR A 978 17.58 36.00 -8.95
C TYR A 978 18.00 36.53 -10.33
N SER A 979 17.13 36.43 -11.33
CA SER A 979 17.38 36.91 -12.68
C SER A 979 16.08 37.26 -13.38
N GLY A 980 16.11 38.23 -14.30
CA GLY A 980 14.91 38.71 -14.97
C GLY A 980 14.20 37.64 -15.82
N GLY A 981 12.87 37.64 -15.78
CA GLY A 981 12.00 36.69 -16.49
C GLY A 981 10.85 36.15 -15.63
N PRO A 982 9.93 35.37 -16.23
CA PRO A 982 8.79 34.82 -15.53
C PRO A 982 9.15 33.60 -14.69
N GLN A 983 8.74 33.60 -13.43
CA GLN A 983 8.59 32.42 -12.58
C GLN A 983 7.12 32.20 -12.28
N SER A 984 6.74 30.95 -11.98
CA SER A 984 5.33 30.60 -11.83
C SER A 984 5.10 29.59 -10.71
N PHE A 985 3.92 29.68 -10.10
CA PHE A 985 3.37 28.67 -9.20
C PHE A 985 1.88 28.46 -9.53
N SER A 986 1.27 27.42 -8.98
CA SER A 986 -0.15 27.13 -9.21
C SER A 986 -0.97 27.24 -7.93
N PHE A 987 -2.23 27.63 -8.06
CA PHE A 987 -3.22 27.54 -6.98
C PHE A 987 -4.50 26.89 -7.54
N VAL A 988 -5.36 26.39 -6.65
CA VAL A 988 -6.69 25.90 -7.04
C VAL A 988 -7.72 26.97 -6.67
N GLY A 989 -8.52 27.41 -7.63
CA GLY A 989 -9.59 28.37 -7.36
C GLY A 989 -10.72 27.72 -6.55
N SER A 990 -11.18 28.39 -5.48
CA SER A 990 -12.28 27.91 -4.66
C SER A 990 -13.61 28.19 -5.36
N GLY A 991 -14.06 27.27 -6.22
CA GLY A 991 -15.34 27.39 -6.93
C GLY A 991 -16.61 27.27 -6.05
N GLY A 992 -16.54 27.61 -4.77
CA GLY A 992 -17.68 27.59 -3.85
C GLY A 992 -18.41 28.95 -3.83
N PRO A 993 -19.75 28.97 -3.67
CA PRO A 993 -20.48 30.22 -3.43
C PRO A 993 -20.01 30.87 -2.12
N ALA A 994 -19.94 32.20 -2.08
CA ALA A 994 -19.52 32.95 -0.90
C ALA A 994 -20.33 32.57 0.36
N PRO A 995 -19.70 32.55 1.55
CA PRO A 995 -20.40 32.30 2.80
C PRO A 995 -21.53 33.31 3.04
N VAL A 996 -22.67 32.83 3.50
CA VAL A 996 -23.84 33.65 3.83
C VAL A 996 -23.96 33.75 5.34
N THR A 997 -24.01 34.96 5.89
CA THR A 997 -24.19 35.15 7.34
C THR A 997 -25.61 35.61 7.64
N ILE A 998 -26.27 34.96 8.60
CA ILE A 998 -27.63 35.26 9.03
C ILE A 998 -27.69 35.35 10.56
N GLY A 999 -28.56 36.22 11.08
CA GLY A 999 -28.70 36.42 12.53
C GLY A 999 -27.70 37.43 13.11
N SER A 1000 -27.60 37.43 14.44
CA SER A 1000 -26.73 38.32 15.21
C SER A 1000 -26.45 37.72 16.58
N GLY A 1001 -25.24 37.88 17.11
CA GLY A 1001 -24.83 37.36 18.41
C GLY A 1001 -23.34 37.00 18.41
N PRO A 1002 -22.77 36.64 19.57
CA PRO A 1002 -21.35 36.31 19.70
C PRO A 1002 -21.00 34.92 19.15
N ASP A 1003 -21.95 33.98 19.14
CA ASP A 1003 -21.72 32.58 18.75
C ASP A 1003 -22.05 32.37 17.25
N THR A 1004 -21.33 31.48 16.58
CA THR A 1004 -21.50 31.12 15.18
C THR A 1004 -21.75 29.64 15.02
N LEU A 1005 -22.98 29.28 14.62
CA LEU A 1005 -23.27 27.96 14.08
C LEU A 1005 -23.04 27.99 12.56
N GLY A 1006 -21.94 27.42 12.08
CA GLY A 1006 -21.66 27.28 10.65
C GLY A 1006 -22.32 26.03 10.07
N LEU A 1007 -23.28 26.18 9.16
CA LEU A 1007 -23.93 25.07 8.45
C LEU A 1007 -23.33 24.93 7.05
N GLN A 1008 -22.88 23.72 6.70
CA GLN A 1008 -22.48 23.39 5.33
C GLN A 1008 -23.69 22.83 4.59
N VAL A 1009 -24.14 23.52 3.56
CA VAL A 1009 -25.39 23.22 2.86
C VAL A 1009 -25.15 23.07 1.36
N SER A 1010 -25.71 22.04 0.76
CA SER A 1010 -25.69 21.79 -0.70
C SER A 1010 -27.05 21.35 -1.21
N GLU A 1011 -27.24 21.33 -2.53
CA GLU A 1011 -28.52 20.99 -3.16
C GLU A 1011 -28.38 20.15 -4.43
N ASP A 1012 -29.48 19.48 -4.80
CA ASP A 1012 -29.72 19.01 -6.17
C ASP A 1012 -30.70 19.98 -6.85
N GLY A 1013 -30.17 20.93 -7.65
CA GLY A 1013 -30.99 21.97 -8.26
C GLY A 1013 -31.85 21.46 -9.42
N TRP A 1014 -33.17 21.33 -9.22
CA TRP A 1014 -34.14 21.02 -10.29
C TRP A 1014 -35.28 22.04 -10.32
N GLN A 1015 -35.50 22.71 -11.47
CA GLN A 1015 -36.48 23.81 -11.66
C GLN A 1015 -36.30 25.04 -10.75
N GLY A 1016 -35.05 25.32 -10.36
CA GLY A 1016 -34.67 26.37 -9.42
C GLY A 1016 -34.07 25.80 -8.14
N ASP A 1017 -33.45 26.68 -7.36
CA ASP A 1017 -32.62 26.32 -6.21
C ASP A 1017 -33.45 25.99 -4.96
N ALA A 1018 -32.90 25.16 -4.08
CA ALA A 1018 -33.47 24.76 -2.81
C ALA A 1018 -33.51 25.93 -1.83
N GLN A 1019 -34.70 26.19 -1.30
CA GLN A 1019 -34.98 27.25 -0.35
C GLN A 1019 -35.28 26.67 1.03
N PHE A 1020 -34.67 27.22 2.07
CA PHE A 1020 -34.82 26.73 3.43
C PHE A 1020 -34.83 27.85 4.46
N THR A 1021 -35.27 27.53 5.67
CA THR A 1021 -35.14 28.39 6.85
C THR A 1021 -34.40 27.64 7.94
N VAL A 1022 -33.70 28.38 8.80
CA VAL A 1022 -32.99 27.82 9.96
C VAL A 1022 -33.62 28.36 11.23
N ALA A 1023 -33.92 27.48 12.17
CA ALA A 1023 -34.33 27.83 13.52
C ALA A 1023 -33.43 27.14 14.55
N VAL A 1024 -33.16 27.82 15.66
CA VAL A 1024 -32.51 27.23 16.84
C VAL A 1024 -33.47 27.31 18.01
N ASP A 1025 -33.71 26.18 18.67
CA ASP A 1025 -34.71 26.00 19.74
C ASP A 1025 -36.10 26.53 19.37
N GLY A 1026 -36.51 26.27 18.13
CA GLY A 1026 -37.80 26.70 17.59
C GLY A 1026 -37.89 28.20 17.26
N THR A 1027 -36.81 28.97 17.43
CA THR A 1027 -36.73 30.38 17.03
C THR A 1027 -36.00 30.51 15.70
N GLN A 1028 -36.69 30.99 14.66
CA GLN A 1028 -36.08 31.20 13.34
C GLN A 1028 -35.00 32.29 13.40
N ILE A 1029 -33.83 32.00 12.83
CA ILE A 1029 -32.71 32.94 12.71
C ILE A 1029 -32.57 33.31 11.23
N GLY A 1030 -32.73 34.60 10.92
CA GLY A 1030 -32.69 35.10 9.54
C GLY A 1030 -33.98 34.85 8.73
N GLY A 1031 -33.89 35.10 7.42
CA GLY A 1031 -34.99 34.90 6.45
C GLY A 1031 -34.91 33.56 5.71
N VAL A 1032 -35.66 33.43 4.62
CA VAL A 1032 -35.50 32.31 3.67
C VAL A 1032 -34.13 32.40 3.02
N GLN A 1033 -33.40 31.30 3.05
CA GLN A 1033 -32.09 31.10 2.43
C GLN A 1033 -32.25 30.28 1.15
N THR A 1034 -31.29 30.44 0.23
CA THR A 1034 -31.20 29.67 -1.01
C THR A 1034 -29.85 28.98 -1.04
N ALA A 1035 -29.83 27.64 -1.09
CA ALA A 1035 -28.60 26.89 -1.31
C ALA A 1035 -28.24 26.96 -2.80
N THR A 1036 -26.96 27.20 -3.12
CA THR A 1036 -26.50 27.29 -4.53
C THR A 1036 -25.31 26.37 -4.82
N ALA A 1037 -24.83 25.63 -3.82
CA ALA A 1037 -23.74 24.67 -3.97
C ALA A 1037 -24.29 23.30 -4.42
N SER A 1038 -23.69 22.72 -5.46
CA SER A 1038 -24.12 21.44 -6.02
C SER A 1038 -23.66 20.25 -5.17
N HIS A 1039 -24.62 19.44 -4.69
CA HIS A 1039 -24.33 18.23 -3.93
C HIS A 1039 -23.66 17.15 -4.79
N ALA A 1040 -24.19 16.91 -6.00
CA ALA A 1040 -23.59 15.98 -6.97
C ALA A 1040 -22.15 16.39 -7.39
N GLY A 1041 -21.81 17.68 -7.27
CA GLY A 1041 -20.46 18.20 -7.50
C GLY A 1041 -19.52 18.11 -6.29
N GLY A 1042 -19.98 17.55 -5.16
CA GLY A 1042 -19.23 17.50 -3.91
C GLY A 1042 -19.02 18.87 -3.25
N GLN A 1043 -19.83 19.87 -3.61
CA GLN A 1043 -19.70 21.23 -3.10
C GLN A 1043 -20.52 21.42 -1.82
N SER A 1044 -20.21 22.46 -1.05
CA SER A 1044 -21.05 22.94 0.05
C SER A 1044 -20.90 24.44 0.20
N GLN A 1045 -22.00 25.14 0.47
CA GLN A 1045 -22.05 26.56 0.78
C GLN A 1045 -22.13 26.73 2.30
N LEU A 1046 -21.30 27.60 2.86
CA LEU A 1046 -21.30 27.87 4.30
C LEU A 1046 -22.37 28.92 4.66
N PHE A 1047 -23.23 28.58 5.61
CA PHE A 1047 -24.19 29.48 6.23
C PHE A 1047 -23.82 29.72 7.70
N ASN A 1048 -23.32 30.90 8.01
CA ASN A 1048 -22.98 31.32 9.36
C ASN A 1048 -24.22 31.84 10.09
N VAL A 1049 -24.78 31.01 10.97
CA VAL A 1049 -25.97 31.31 11.78
C VAL A 1049 -25.52 31.92 13.11
N ARG A 1050 -25.65 33.23 13.25
CA ARG A 1050 -25.20 34.00 14.42
C ARG A 1050 -26.30 34.08 15.48
N GLY A 1051 -25.94 33.75 16.72
CA GLY A 1051 -26.86 33.74 17.85
C GLY A 1051 -26.16 33.95 19.20
N SER A 1052 -26.95 34.00 20.27
CA SER A 1052 -26.46 33.95 21.65
C SER A 1052 -27.03 32.69 22.29
N PHE A 1053 -26.26 31.60 22.26
CA PHE A 1053 -26.68 30.28 22.68
C PHE A 1053 -26.19 30.03 24.12
N ALA A 1054 -27.12 29.82 25.04
CA ALA A 1054 -26.79 29.55 26.44
C ALA A 1054 -26.05 28.22 26.61
N ALA A 1055 -25.32 28.00 27.70
CA ALA A 1055 -24.64 26.71 27.90
C ALA A 1055 -25.64 25.56 27.91
N GLY A 1056 -25.44 24.55 27.06
CA GLY A 1056 -26.30 23.37 27.01
C GLY A 1056 -26.65 22.91 25.59
N SER A 1057 -27.55 21.93 25.52
CA SER A 1057 -27.99 21.35 24.25
C SER A 1057 -29.07 22.21 23.59
N HIS A 1058 -28.87 22.52 22.31
CA HIS A 1058 -29.77 23.25 21.44
C HIS A 1058 -30.20 22.37 20.27
N THR A 1059 -31.40 22.60 19.76
CA THR A 1059 -31.92 21.93 18.56
C THR A 1059 -31.90 22.88 17.38
N VAL A 1060 -31.21 22.49 16.31
CA VAL A 1060 -31.23 23.20 15.02
C VAL A 1060 -32.27 22.54 14.15
N THR A 1061 -33.21 23.32 13.65
CA THR A 1061 -34.20 22.90 12.67
C THR A 1061 -33.91 23.57 11.35
N VAL A 1062 -33.61 22.77 10.33
CA VAL A 1062 -33.57 23.20 8.92
C VAL A 1062 -34.90 22.79 8.31
N ASN A 1063 -35.59 23.74 7.68
CA ASN A 1063 -36.90 23.51 7.10
C ASN A 1063 -36.87 23.80 5.61
N PHE A 1064 -36.78 22.74 4.81
CA PHE A 1064 -36.79 22.79 3.36
C PHE A 1064 -38.19 23.13 2.81
N LEU A 1065 -38.29 24.22 2.04
CA LEU A 1065 -39.57 24.91 1.77
C LEU A 1065 -40.17 24.62 0.40
N ASN A 1066 -39.32 24.49 -0.63
CA ASN A 1066 -39.77 24.44 -2.02
C ASN A 1066 -39.45 23.10 -2.67
N ASP A 1067 -39.69 21.99 -1.99
CA ASP A 1067 -39.54 20.66 -2.57
C ASP A 1067 -40.34 20.47 -3.88
N ALA A 1068 -39.74 19.77 -4.84
CA ALA A 1068 -40.33 19.45 -6.13
C ALA A 1068 -39.73 18.17 -6.71
N TYR A 1069 -40.59 17.17 -6.98
CA TYR A 1069 -40.18 15.87 -7.55
C TYR A 1069 -40.87 15.58 -8.90
N GLY A 1070 -40.06 15.29 -9.92
CA GLY A 1070 -40.46 15.00 -11.30
C GLY A 1070 -40.53 13.51 -11.66
N GLY A 1071 -40.23 12.60 -10.73
CA GLY A 1071 -40.33 11.16 -10.92
C GLY A 1071 -39.00 10.41 -11.11
N THR A 1072 -37.86 11.10 -11.11
CA THR A 1072 -36.50 10.51 -11.12
C THR A 1072 -35.53 11.32 -10.26
N ALA A 1073 -34.40 10.74 -9.85
CA ALA A 1073 -33.38 11.44 -9.06
C ALA A 1073 -32.79 12.68 -9.76
N GLN A 1074 -32.70 12.68 -11.10
CA GLN A 1074 -32.23 13.85 -11.88
C GLN A 1074 -33.31 14.93 -12.05
N THR A 1075 -34.54 14.63 -11.65
CA THR A 1075 -35.68 15.55 -11.68
C THR A 1075 -36.22 15.79 -10.28
N ASP A 1076 -35.35 15.74 -9.28
CA ASP A 1076 -35.70 15.92 -7.88
C ASP A 1076 -34.94 17.12 -7.31
N ARG A 1077 -35.61 17.92 -6.49
CA ARG A 1077 -35.00 19.04 -5.78
C ARG A 1077 -34.77 18.62 -4.34
N ASN A 1078 -33.51 18.39 -3.98
CA ASN A 1078 -33.12 17.96 -2.65
C ASN A 1078 -32.25 19.00 -1.96
N LEU A 1079 -32.33 19.05 -0.63
CA LEU A 1079 -31.46 19.87 0.22
C LEU A 1079 -30.64 18.96 1.14
N TYR A 1080 -29.37 19.32 1.32
CA TYR A 1080 -28.44 18.56 2.16
C TYR A 1080 -27.75 19.49 3.13
N VAL A 1081 -27.72 19.09 4.41
CA VAL A 1081 -26.74 19.61 5.37
C VAL A 1081 -25.64 18.57 5.48
N THR A 1082 -24.45 18.89 4.99
CA THR A 1082 -23.31 17.98 4.90
C THR A 1082 -22.41 18.01 6.15
N GLY A 1083 -22.57 19.05 6.98
CA GLY A 1083 -21.89 19.18 8.26
C GLY A 1083 -22.27 20.48 8.97
N ALA A 1084 -21.92 20.59 10.25
CA ALA A 1084 -22.04 21.82 11.01
C ALA A 1084 -20.89 22.02 12.01
N THR A 1085 -20.59 23.28 12.31
CA THR A 1085 -19.66 23.70 13.38
C THR A 1085 -20.33 24.70 14.32
N ILE A 1086 -19.98 24.69 15.61
CA ILE A 1086 -20.31 25.74 16.57
C ILE A 1086 -19.00 26.40 17.01
N ASP A 1087 -18.83 27.68 16.70
CA ASP A 1087 -17.62 28.47 16.95
C ASP A 1087 -16.33 27.76 16.50
N GLY A 1088 -16.39 27.16 15.31
CA GLY A 1088 -15.28 26.42 14.71
C GLY A 1088 -15.14 24.96 15.18
N THR A 1089 -15.90 24.52 16.18
CA THR A 1089 -15.90 23.13 16.68
C THR A 1089 -16.93 22.28 15.94
N ALA A 1090 -16.54 21.11 15.42
CA ALA A 1090 -17.45 20.22 14.69
C ALA A 1090 -18.61 19.69 15.56
N VAL A 1091 -19.83 19.72 15.01
CA VAL A 1091 -21.02 19.15 15.64
C VAL A 1091 -21.21 17.72 15.13
N GLY A 1092 -21.02 16.73 16.01
CA GLY A 1092 -21.21 15.31 15.68
C GLY A 1092 -22.66 14.98 15.30
N GLY A 1093 -22.86 14.27 14.19
CA GLY A 1093 -24.19 13.85 13.71
C GLY A 1093 -24.99 14.95 13.00
N ALA A 1094 -24.38 16.10 12.68
CA ALA A 1094 -25.03 17.21 11.98
C ALA A 1094 -25.11 17.00 10.46
N THR A 1095 -25.77 15.93 10.04
CA THR A 1095 -26.03 15.62 8.62
C THR A 1095 -27.53 15.43 8.40
N LEU A 1096 -28.10 16.17 7.45
CA LEU A 1096 -29.51 16.07 7.08
C LEU A 1096 -29.63 15.83 5.57
N ASN A 1097 -30.33 14.77 5.17
CA ASN A 1097 -30.66 14.47 3.79
C ASN A 1097 -32.17 14.71 3.59
N GLU A 1098 -32.54 15.89 3.08
CA GLU A 1098 -33.92 16.35 2.99
C GLU A 1098 -34.48 16.09 1.59
N TYR A 1099 -34.89 14.84 1.34
CA TYR A 1099 -35.50 14.39 0.08
C TYR A 1099 -36.98 14.78 -0.10
N SER A 1100 -37.55 15.51 0.86
CA SER A 1100 -38.92 15.99 0.79
C SER A 1100 -39.10 17.22 1.68
N GLY A 1101 -40.03 18.10 1.32
CA GLY A 1101 -40.24 19.37 2.02
C GLY A 1101 -40.70 19.18 3.47
N GLY A 1102 -40.13 19.98 4.39
CA GLY A 1102 -40.48 19.98 5.80
C GLY A 1102 -39.26 20.14 6.73
N PRO A 1103 -39.49 20.23 8.05
CA PRO A 1103 -38.43 20.43 9.02
C PRO A 1103 -37.69 19.12 9.34
N GLN A 1104 -36.38 19.14 9.23
CA GLN A 1104 -35.47 18.17 9.84
C GLN A 1104 -34.63 18.85 10.92
N SER A 1105 -34.09 18.08 11.87
CA SER A 1105 -33.37 18.66 12.99
C SER A 1105 -32.23 17.79 13.50
N PHE A 1106 -31.19 18.46 13.99
CA PHE A 1106 -30.11 17.84 14.77
C PHE A 1106 -29.82 18.71 16.00
N THR A 1107 -29.05 18.18 16.94
CA THR A 1107 -28.70 18.91 18.17
C THR A 1107 -27.23 19.27 18.20
N PHE A 1108 -26.90 20.45 18.73
CA PHE A 1108 -25.53 20.80 19.13
C PHE A 1108 -25.49 21.18 20.60
N VAL A 1109 -24.30 21.22 21.19
CA VAL A 1109 -24.09 21.69 22.56
C VAL A 1109 -23.31 22.99 22.48
N ALA A 1110 -23.92 24.10 22.89
CA ALA A 1110 -23.22 25.37 23.02
C ALA A 1110 -22.41 25.37 24.32
N PRO A 1111 -21.14 25.80 24.30
CA PRO A 1111 -20.28 25.82 25.48
C PRO A 1111 -20.69 26.86 26.53
N GLY A 1112 -21.70 27.69 26.26
CA GLY A 1112 -22.08 28.83 27.07
C GLY A 1112 -21.38 30.10 26.62
N PRO A 1113 -21.94 31.28 26.98
CA PRO A 1113 -21.36 32.55 26.55
C PRO A 1113 -19.94 32.68 27.09
N SER A 1114 -19.01 32.97 26.16
CA SER A 1114 -17.64 33.37 26.44
C SER A 1114 -17.57 34.79 27.02
#